data_AF-L7U820-F1
#
_entry.id   AF-L7U820-F1
#
_cell.length_a   1.000
_cell.length_b   1.000
_cell.length_c   1.000
_cell.angle_alpha   90.00
_cell.angle_beta   90.00
_cell.angle_gamma   90.00
#
_symmetry.space_group_name_H-M   'P 1'
#
loop_
_entity.id
_entity.type
_entity.pdbx_description
1 polymer ?
#
loop_
_entity_poly.entity_id
_entity_poly.type
_entity_poly.pdbx_seq_one_letter_code
_entity_poly.pdbx_strand_id
1 'polypeptide(L)'
;MAGKRRLLIPEVIQTSAMDCGPAALKALFDGFGVPVSYGRLREACQTDVDGTSVDVLEELAGKLGMDATQVVLPRDHVLLPETQALPAIMVVRLADSNLHFVVVWRRWGHLIQIMDPAMGRRWVTVTELMDRLYVHAIAVPAEAFREWAGTQEFLAGMHLRLSALVGKASAERMVSTALADASWKSVACLDATTRLVQTLVDGGGVERGEATARFLEQLLVEAHAALAEGRAEQVIPASYWTAVGGPADEEVTLRGVVCILARGIRQERAEDEPPLSADLQAALSEPPTQPLRELVGLMRRDGVLAPAFLAAVALAAAVGGFLEALLLRGIIDAGRYLTTQEQRLAGVVTLLVLMGVLVLLELPLAQGTLRLGRGLELRLRLAFLDKIPRLGDRYFRSRLVSDMAQRCHGIHQVRTVPSLAVSVLRATAELLVTTLGLVWLAPGSAPFILLGGGLALAVPLLAQRSLLEADRRMRDFDGVLSRFYLDAMRGAVALRAHRAEMTLKRAHEEPLHEFVRAARTLLSRGIITDTLATLAATGGSVAIVLHAISRGIEPGAVLLLVYWALALATVGKQLADALRLYPAASSLTGRMMEPLLAPDEVGAGLEDVADAPHAQAQGGVGFALRQVEVKAAGFTVLEGIDVTVRPGEHVAIVGPSGAGKSSLVGILLGWHRPSSGRVEVDGQLLEGQVLARLRRQTAWVEPEVTLWNKSLVENLAYGVETGDVLPRVGQALRAADLIEFLDKLPQGLQTRLGEGGSLLSGGQGQRVRLGRALLRPGVRLAIFDEPFRGLERDRRAALLERSRQELSGATLLCIMHDIEETMTFDRVLVIQGGKLVEDANPRELAARADSVYRSLLDEEARMRATLSGGGGWRRMVLEQGLLTERPATGGRGQGEAA
;
A
#
# COMPACT_ATOMS: atom_id res chain seq x y z
N MET A 1 3.52 24.35 19.76
CA MET A 1 4.11 25.12 18.63
C MET A 1 3.01 25.38 17.61
N ALA A 2 2.57 26.63 17.42
CA ALA A 2 1.59 26.94 16.37
C ALA A 2 2.28 26.84 15.00
N GLY A 3 2.13 25.70 14.35
CA GLY A 3 2.72 25.42 13.06
C GLY A 3 2.17 26.34 11.97
N LYS A 4 2.90 27.41 11.61
CA LYS A 4 2.52 28.29 10.50
C LYS A 4 2.42 27.46 9.21
N ARG A 5 1.24 27.50 8.58
CA ARG A 5 0.98 26.89 7.27
C ARG A 5 2.04 27.30 6.26
N ARG A 6 2.81 26.33 5.75
CA ARG A 6 3.87 26.57 4.76
C ARG A 6 3.29 27.11 3.45
N LEU A 7 4.09 27.89 2.71
CA LEU A 7 3.70 28.41 1.40
C LEU A 7 3.44 27.26 0.41
N LEU A 8 4.33 26.26 0.42
CA LEU A 8 4.27 25.07 -0.40
C LEU A 8 4.01 23.86 0.49
N ILE A 9 3.03 23.04 0.13
CA ILE A 9 2.83 21.74 0.77
C ILE A 9 4.07 20.85 0.57
N PRO A 10 4.61 20.20 1.61
CA PRO A 10 5.68 19.22 1.49
C PRO A 10 5.26 18.03 0.63
N GLU A 11 6.22 17.45 -0.07
CA GLU A 11 5.96 16.29 -0.92
C GLU A 11 6.08 15.00 -0.11
N VAL A 12 4.98 14.25 -0.03
CA VAL A 12 4.89 12.92 0.58
C VAL A 12 4.34 11.95 -0.45
N ILE A 13 5.14 10.98 -0.85
CA ILE A 13 4.76 10.00 -1.86
C ILE A 13 4.37 8.70 -1.19
N GLN A 14 3.22 8.16 -1.59
CA GLN A 14 2.75 6.88 -1.11
C GLN A 14 3.70 5.75 -1.54
N THR A 15 3.97 4.83 -0.62
CA THR A 15 4.80 3.64 -0.93
C THR A 15 3.97 2.49 -1.49
N SER A 16 2.66 2.49 -1.27
CA SER A 16 1.67 1.56 -1.82
C SER A 16 0.49 2.33 -2.42
N ALA A 17 -0.20 1.71 -3.38
CA ALA A 17 -1.42 2.27 -3.97
C ALA A 17 -2.55 2.49 -2.94
N MET A 18 -2.55 1.70 -1.85
CA MET A 18 -3.58 1.78 -0.81
C MET A 18 -3.34 2.89 0.23
N ASP A 19 -2.17 3.53 0.20
CA ASP A 19 -1.74 4.45 1.27
C ASP A 19 -2.04 5.92 0.97
N CYS A 20 -2.91 6.21 0.00
CA CYS A 20 -3.21 7.59 -0.37
C CYS A 20 -3.73 8.42 0.81
N GLY A 21 -4.55 7.83 1.68
CA GLY A 21 -5.04 8.46 2.92
C GLY A 21 -3.93 8.83 3.91
N PRO A 22 -3.15 7.85 4.44
CA PRO A 22 -2.02 8.11 5.33
C PRO A 22 -0.99 9.09 4.73
N ALA A 23 -0.70 8.99 3.43
CA ALA A 23 0.23 9.90 2.77
C ALA A 23 -0.33 11.33 2.68
N ALA A 24 -1.63 11.49 2.38
CA ALA A 24 -2.31 12.78 2.38
C ALA A 24 -2.31 13.41 3.78
N LEU A 25 -2.62 12.62 4.81
CA LEU A 25 -2.62 13.08 6.20
C LEU A 25 -1.21 13.50 6.64
N LYS A 26 -0.17 12.73 6.31
CA LYS A 26 1.22 13.12 6.57
C LYS A 26 1.60 14.42 5.85
N ALA A 27 1.25 14.56 4.57
CA ALA A 27 1.55 15.78 3.81
C ALA A 27 0.90 17.02 4.43
N LEU A 28 -0.31 16.85 4.95
CA LEU A 28 -1.06 17.88 5.67
C LEU A 28 -0.34 18.29 6.97
N PHE A 29 0.04 17.34 7.83
CA PHE A 29 0.81 17.59 9.05
C PHE A 29 2.17 18.25 8.77
N ASP A 30 2.95 17.71 7.83
CA ASP A 30 4.24 18.30 7.44
C ASP A 30 4.05 19.73 6.88
N GLY A 31 2.92 19.99 6.21
CA GLY A 31 2.53 21.31 5.70
C GLY A 31 2.23 22.34 6.79
N PHE A 32 1.74 21.88 7.94
CA PHE A 32 1.65 22.68 9.17
C PHE A 32 2.94 22.63 10.00
N GLY A 33 3.97 21.89 9.57
CA GLY A 33 5.27 21.84 10.25
C GLY A 33 5.31 20.91 11.46
N VAL A 34 4.37 19.97 11.58
CA VAL A 34 4.40 18.89 12.57
C VAL A 34 4.93 17.64 11.88
N PRO A 35 6.16 17.18 12.20
CA PRO A 35 6.68 15.96 11.60
C PRO A 35 5.94 14.74 12.15
N VAL A 36 5.45 13.88 11.27
CA VAL A 36 4.80 12.61 11.64
C VAL A 36 5.44 11.46 10.87
N SER A 37 5.66 10.33 11.55
CA SER A 37 6.18 9.11 10.93
C SER A 37 5.14 8.49 9.97
N TYR A 38 5.53 8.32 8.71
CA TYR A 38 4.65 7.77 7.68
C TYR A 38 4.23 6.31 7.96
N GLY A 39 5.18 5.47 8.35
CA GLY A 39 4.91 4.06 8.64
C GLY A 39 3.93 3.87 9.80
N ARG A 40 4.13 4.64 10.88
CA ARG A 40 3.23 4.63 12.05
C ARG A 40 1.86 5.22 11.75
N LEU A 41 1.81 6.28 10.94
CA LEU A 41 0.53 6.87 10.54
C LEU A 41 -0.29 5.87 9.71
N ARG A 42 0.35 5.13 8.81
CA ARG A 42 -0.30 4.04 8.07
C ARG A 42 -0.81 2.94 9.01
N GLU A 43 -0.02 2.55 10.01
CA GLU A 43 -0.45 1.62 11.07
C GLU A 43 -1.54 2.19 11.98
N ALA A 44 -1.65 3.50 12.13
CA ALA A 44 -2.76 4.10 12.85
C ALA A 44 -4.04 4.09 11.99
N CYS A 45 -3.91 4.41 10.70
CA CYS A 45 -5.01 4.53 9.74
C CYS A 45 -5.78 3.23 9.45
N GLN A 46 -5.33 2.07 9.93
CA GLN A 46 -6.03 0.80 9.66
C GLN A 46 -6.28 0.56 8.17
N THR A 47 -5.38 1.06 7.32
CA THR A 47 -5.47 0.92 5.87
C THR A 47 -5.56 -0.56 5.51
N ASP A 48 -6.64 -0.97 4.86
CA ASP A 48 -6.87 -2.32 4.38
C ASP A 48 -6.61 -2.41 2.85
N VAL A 49 -6.87 -3.56 2.24
CA VAL A 49 -6.84 -3.75 0.78
C VAL A 49 -7.83 -2.83 0.06
N ASP A 50 -8.88 -2.35 0.75
CA ASP A 50 -9.86 -1.40 0.21
C ASP A 50 -9.48 0.07 0.44
N GLY A 51 -8.39 0.34 1.17
CA GLY A 51 -7.87 1.68 1.42
C GLY A 51 -8.14 2.16 2.85
N THR A 52 -8.28 3.47 3.04
CA THR A 52 -8.54 4.10 4.35
C THR A 52 -9.85 4.87 4.27
N SER A 53 -10.72 4.73 5.28
CA SER A 53 -11.98 5.49 5.31
C SER A 53 -11.75 6.96 5.66
N VAL A 54 -12.67 7.82 5.21
CA VAL A 54 -12.62 9.27 5.53
C VAL A 54 -12.74 9.50 7.03
N ASP A 55 -13.66 8.78 7.69
CA ASP A 55 -13.94 8.95 9.13
C ASP A 55 -12.71 8.61 9.98
N VAL A 56 -11.94 7.57 9.59
CA VAL A 56 -10.69 7.21 10.27
C VAL A 56 -9.63 8.30 10.07
N LEU A 57 -9.55 8.93 8.90
CA LEU A 57 -8.61 10.03 8.67
C LEU A 57 -8.96 11.27 9.52
N GLU A 58 -10.24 11.62 9.63
CA GLU A 58 -10.70 12.72 10.48
C GLU A 58 -10.41 12.41 11.96
N GLU A 59 -10.83 11.24 12.45
CA GLU A 59 -10.64 10.82 13.84
C GLU A 59 -9.16 10.86 14.23
N LEU A 60 -8.28 10.36 13.35
CA LEU A 60 -6.84 10.35 13.57
C LEU A 60 -6.20 11.73 13.49
N ALA A 61 -6.63 12.56 12.53
CA ALA A 61 -6.20 13.96 12.46
C ALA A 61 -6.54 14.68 13.78
N GLY A 62 -7.78 14.52 14.25
CA GLY A 62 -8.26 15.03 15.53
C GLY A 62 -7.41 14.55 16.70
N LYS A 63 -7.25 13.22 16.86
CA LYS A 63 -6.44 12.62 17.95
C LYS A 63 -5.00 13.13 17.96
N LEU A 64 -4.37 13.29 16.80
CA LEU A 64 -3.00 13.81 16.67
C LEU A 64 -2.89 15.33 16.87
N GLY A 65 -3.98 16.00 17.26
CA GLY A 65 -4.01 17.42 17.61
C GLY A 65 -4.29 18.36 16.43
N MET A 66 -4.70 17.86 15.27
CA MET A 66 -5.21 18.72 14.20
C MET A 66 -6.64 19.17 14.51
N ASP A 67 -6.96 20.41 14.19
CA ASP A 67 -8.35 20.88 14.09
C ASP A 67 -8.85 20.50 12.69
N ALA A 68 -9.36 19.27 12.60
CA ALA A 68 -9.84 18.65 11.38
C ALA A 68 -11.35 18.36 11.51
N THR A 69 -12.12 18.75 10.48
CA THR A 69 -13.57 18.53 10.44
C THR A 69 -13.98 17.98 9.07
N GLN A 70 -14.73 16.89 9.07
CA GLN A 70 -15.35 16.32 7.88
C GLN A 70 -16.60 17.11 7.51
N VAL A 71 -16.64 17.61 6.27
CA VAL A 71 -17.78 18.35 5.73
C VAL A 71 -18.07 17.85 4.32
N VAL A 72 -19.35 17.70 3.99
CA VAL A 72 -19.79 17.43 2.61
C VAL A 72 -20.13 18.76 1.96
N LEU A 73 -19.29 19.20 1.02
CA LEU A 73 -19.53 20.44 0.28
C LEU A 73 -19.98 20.12 -1.14
N PRO A 74 -20.93 20.87 -1.71
CA PRO A 74 -21.25 20.71 -3.12
C PRO A 74 -20.02 20.97 -3.99
N ARG A 75 -19.87 20.23 -5.10
CA ARG A 75 -18.66 20.25 -5.96
C ARG A 75 -18.17 21.66 -6.27
N ASP A 76 -19.08 22.56 -6.58
CA ASP A 76 -18.76 23.92 -7.00
C ASP A 76 -18.50 24.89 -5.83
N HIS A 77 -18.78 24.49 -4.58
CA HIS A 77 -18.57 25.30 -3.37
C HIS A 77 -17.17 25.10 -2.78
N VAL A 78 -16.51 24.00 -3.16
CA VAL A 78 -15.21 23.55 -2.63
C VAL A 78 -14.09 24.58 -2.78
N LEU A 79 -14.17 25.47 -3.77
CA LEU A 79 -13.12 26.46 -4.08
C LEU A 79 -13.53 27.92 -3.86
N LEU A 80 -14.70 28.15 -3.27
CA LEU A 80 -15.17 29.50 -2.94
C LEU A 80 -14.36 30.05 -1.75
N PRO A 81 -13.83 31.29 -1.82
CA PRO A 81 -13.13 31.89 -0.69
C PRO A 81 -13.97 31.93 0.60
N GLU A 82 -15.27 32.11 0.46
CA GLU A 82 -16.24 32.25 1.55
C GLU A 82 -16.43 30.94 2.33
N THR A 83 -16.24 29.78 1.70
CA THR A 83 -16.39 28.47 2.36
C THR A 83 -15.14 28.07 3.14
N GLN A 84 -14.04 28.82 2.98
CA GLN A 84 -12.75 28.57 3.66
C GLN A 84 -12.27 27.11 3.61
N ALA A 85 -12.64 26.38 2.55
CA ALA A 85 -12.45 24.93 2.48
C ALA A 85 -10.99 24.47 2.30
N LEU A 86 -10.00 25.38 2.25
CA LEU A 86 -8.59 25.04 1.95
C LEU A 86 -7.62 25.47 3.08
N PRO A 87 -6.76 24.56 3.57
CA PRO A 87 -6.41 23.28 2.97
C PRO A 87 -7.35 22.14 3.40
N ALA A 88 -7.59 21.19 2.51
CA ALA A 88 -8.39 20.01 2.82
C ALA A 88 -7.95 18.77 2.07
N ILE A 89 -8.21 17.61 2.67
CA ILE A 89 -8.14 16.32 1.98
C ILE A 89 -9.47 16.12 1.24
N MET A 90 -9.39 15.77 -0.04
CA MET A 90 -10.55 15.55 -0.91
C MET A 90 -10.36 14.25 -1.69
N VAL A 91 -11.48 13.67 -2.12
CA VAL A 91 -11.49 12.44 -2.93
C VAL A 91 -11.63 12.81 -4.41
N VAL A 92 -10.72 12.28 -5.23
CA VAL A 92 -10.79 12.35 -6.68
C VAL A 92 -10.97 10.97 -7.29
N ARG A 93 -11.52 10.91 -8.50
CA ARG A 93 -11.55 9.71 -9.31
C ARG A 93 -10.33 9.69 -10.24
N LEU A 94 -9.56 8.61 -10.17
CA LEU A 94 -8.46 8.33 -11.09
C LEU A 94 -8.98 7.81 -12.44
N ALA A 95 -8.08 7.69 -13.42
CA ALA A 95 -8.45 7.22 -14.76
C ALA A 95 -9.05 5.81 -14.75
N ASP A 96 -8.53 4.92 -13.90
CA ASP A 96 -9.02 3.56 -13.67
C ASP A 96 -10.34 3.50 -12.86
N SER A 97 -11.03 4.64 -12.71
CA SER A 97 -12.25 4.82 -11.89
C SER A 97 -12.09 4.61 -10.39
N ASN A 98 -10.90 4.28 -9.89
CA ASN A 98 -10.63 4.15 -8.47
C ASN A 98 -10.66 5.50 -7.77
N LEU A 99 -11.05 5.48 -6.49
CA LEU A 99 -11.06 6.65 -5.63
C LEU A 99 -9.65 6.88 -5.06
N HIS A 100 -9.26 8.15 -4.94
CA HIS A 100 -7.93 8.52 -4.47
C HIS A 100 -7.98 9.81 -3.66
N PHE A 101 -7.25 9.84 -2.54
CA PHE A 101 -7.13 11.03 -1.70
C PHE A 101 -6.10 11.99 -2.25
N VAL A 102 -6.43 13.28 -2.32
CA VAL A 102 -5.51 14.37 -2.64
C VAL A 102 -5.63 15.47 -1.61
N VAL A 103 -4.52 16.13 -1.28
CA VAL A 103 -4.56 17.34 -0.44
C VAL A 103 -4.66 18.55 -1.34
N VAL A 104 -5.79 19.24 -1.31
CA VAL A 104 -5.93 20.52 -1.99
C VAL A 104 -5.39 21.59 -1.06
N TRP A 105 -4.20 22.11 -1.40
CA TRP A 105 -3.47 22.98 -0.49
C TRP A 105 -3.91 24.42 -0.61
N ARG A 106 -3.79 25.07 -1.77
CA ARG A 106 -4.07 26.52 -1.91
C ARG A 106 -4.42 26.87 -3.35
N ARG A 107 -5.31 27.84 -3.53
CA ARG A 107 -5.66 28.43 -4.83
C ARG A 107 -4.86 29.71 -5.13
N TRP A 108 -4.38 29.83 -6.36
CA TRP A 108 -3.71 31.00 -6.94
C TRP A 108 -4.41 31.36 -8.26
N GLY A 109 -5.48 32.16 -8.19
CA GLY A 109 -6.29 32.50 -9.37
C GLY A 109 -6.93 31.26 -10.00
N HIS A 110 -6.50 30.92 -11.22
CA HIS A 110 -6.95 29.74 -11.99
C HIS A 110 -6.15 28.47 -11.71
N LEU A 111 -5.03 28.58 -10.99
CA LEU A 111 -4.18 27.46 -10.61
C LEU A 111 -4.43 27.04 -9.17
N ILE A 112 -4.34 25.75 -8.91
CA ILE A 112 -4.51 25.16 -7.58
C ILE A 112 -3.27 24.32 -7.29
N GLN A 113 -2.67 24.55 -6.14
CA GLN A 113 -1.64 23.67 -5.62
C GLN A 113 -2.31 22.48 -4.95
N ILE A 114 -2.04 21.29 -5.48
CA ILE A 114 -2.45 20.03 -4.89
C ILE A 114 -1.21 19.23 -4.49
N MET A 115 -1.32 18.43 -3.44
CA MET A 115 -0.42 17.33 -3.17
C MET A 115 -1.16 16.03 -3.49
N ASP A 116 -0.74 15.37 -4.56
CA ASP A 116 -1.24 14.06 -4.95
C ASP A 116 -0.27 13.01 -4.39
N PRO A 117 -0.68 12.14 -3.45
CA PRO A 117 0.17 11.10 -2.88
C PRO A 117 0.85 10.19 -3.91
N ALA A 118 0.24 9.96 -5.08
CA ALA A 118 0.84 9.15 -6.13
C ALA A 118 1.90 9.94 -6.90
N MET A 119 1.60 11.20 -7.25
CA MET A 119 2.39 11.96 -8.21
C MET A 119 3.35 12.98 -7.58
N GLY A 120 3.08 13.42 -6.36
CA GLY A 120 3.74 14.54 -5.71
C GLY A 120 2.93 15.84 -5.80
N ARG A 121 3.60 16.94 -5.45
CA ARG A 121 3.00 18.28 -5.46
C ARG A 121 2.88 18.78 -6.90
N ARG A 122 1.65 19.10 -7.31
CA ARG A 122 1.30 19.59 -8.65
C ARG A 122 0.61 20.94 -8.59
N TRP A 123 0.68 21.64 -9.72
CA TRP A 123 -0.20 22.77 -10.00
C TRP A 123 -1.17 22.34 -11.09
N VAL A 124 -2.46 22.37 -10.79
CA VAL A 124 -3.54 21.98 -11.71
C VAL A 124 -4.47 23.16 -11.94
N THR A 125 -5.18 23.15 -13.07
CA THR A 125 -6.21 24.17 -13.31
C THR A 125 -7.44 23.86 -12.46
N VAL A 126 -8.25 24.89 -12.19
CA VAL A 126 -9.56 24.71 -11.53
C VAL A 126 -10.41 23.67 -12.26
N THR A 127 -10.48 23.74 -13.59
CA THR A 127 -11.24 22.80 -14.43
C THR A 127 -10.74 21.36 -14.27
N GLU A 128 -9.43 21.12 -14.33
CA GLU A 128 -8.86 19.77 -14.17
C GLU A 128 -9.20 19.17 -12.80
N LEU A 129 -9.12 19.97 -11.73
CA LEU A 129 -9.49 19.48 -10.39
C LEU A 129 -11.00 19.20 -10.32
N MET A 130 -11.83 20.15 -10.77
CA MET A 130 -13.28 19.99 -10.70
C MET A 130 -13.72 18.72 -11.43
N ASP A 131 -13.21 18.44 -12.63
CA ASP A 131 -13.57 17.24 -13.42
C ASP A 131 -13.18 15.92 -12.75
N ARG A 132 -12.20 15.95 -11.84
CA ARG A 132 -11.75 14.75 -11.12
C ARG A 132 -12.39 14.58 -9.75
N LEU A 133 -12.98 15.61 -9.16
CA LEU A 133 -13.58 15.50 -7.83
C LEU A 133 -14.70 14.46 -7.84
N TYR A 134 -14.63 13.53 -6.89
CA TYR A 134 -15.65 12.50 -6.73
C TYR A 134 -16.81 13.04 -5.88
N VAL A 135 -18.02 12.92 -6.41
CA VAL A 135 -19.26 13.30 -5.74
C VAL A 135 -19.84 12.06 -5.08
N HIS A 136 -19.87 12.06 -3.75
CA HIS A 136 -20.48 11.01 -2.94
C HIS A 136 -21.99 11.21 -2.89
N ALA A 137 -22.72 10.13 -2.70
CA ALA A 137 -24.14 10.15 -2.35
C ALA A 137 -24.30 9.42 -1.02
N ILE A 138 -24.75 10.12 0.02
CA ILE A 138 -24.81 9.61 1.39
C ILE A 138 -26.22 9.87 1.93
N ALA A 139 -26.83 8.87 2.56
CA ALA A 139 -28.10 9.05 3.27
C ALA A 139 -27.84 9.78 4.59
N VAL A 140 -28.57 10.86 4.84
CA VAL A 140 -28.49 11.65 6.07
C VAL A 140 -29.89 11.98 6.57
N PRO A 141 -30.11 12.12 7.89
CA PRO A 141 -31.40 12.56 8.41
C PRO A 141 -31.82 13.90 7.80
N ALA A 142 -33.09 14.02 7.40
CA ALA A 142 -33.63 15.21 6.75
C ALA A 142 -33.45 16.49 7.60
N GLU A 143 -33.59 16.36 8.92
CA GLU A 143 -33.37 17.44 9.89
C GLU A 143 -31.91 17.90 9.93
N ALA A 144 -30.96 16.96 9.92
CA ALA A 144 -29.53 17.26 9.94
C ALA A 144 -29.10 18.03 8.68
N PHE A 145 -29.62 17.64 7.50
CA PHE A 145 -29.40 18.42 6.28
C PHE A 145 -30.03 19.81 6.36
N ARG A 146 -31.25 19.94 6.91
CA ARG A 146 -31.92 21.25 7.05
C ARG A 146 -31.15 22.21 7.96
N GLU A 147 -30.60 21.70 9.06
CA GLU A 147 -29.75 22.47 9.97
C GLU A 147 -28.46 22.90 9.26
N TRP A 148 -27.77 21.96 8.61
CA TRP A 148 -26.55 22.24 7.86
C TRP A 148 -26.76 23.24 6.71
N ALA A 149 -27.83 23.11 5.95
CA ALA A 149 -28.16 24.01 4.85
C ALA A 149 -28.53 25.43 5.33
N GLY A 150 -28.84 25.59 6.63
CA GLY A 150 -29.03 26.89 7.28
C GLY A 150 -27.74 27.55 7.77
N THR A 151 -26.60 26.85 7.73
CA THR A 151 -25.31 27.40 8.18
C THR A 151 -24.82 28.51 7.25
N GLN A 152 -24.05 29.45 7.81
CA GLN A 152 -23.45 30.54 7.03
C GLN A 152 -22.54 30.00 5.91
N GLU A 153 -21.88 28.86 6.12
CA GLU A 153 -20.98 28.22 5.15
C GLU A 153 -21.72 27.79 3.87
N PHE A 154 -22.88 27.14 4.01
CA PHE A 154 -23.70 26.75 2.86
C PHE A 154 -24.35 27.97 2.20
N LEU A 155 -24.95 28.84 3.01
CA LEU A 155 -25.70 30.01 2.54
C LEU A 155 -24.81 31.02 1.82
N ALA A 156 -23.55 31.21 2.23
CA ALA A 156 -22.64 32.14 1.58
C ALA A 156 -22.40 31.76 0.10
N GLY A 157 -22.19 30.48 -0.18
CA GLY A 157 -21.98 29.98 -1.55
C GLY A 157 -23.23 30.09 -2.42
N MET A 158 -24.40 29.77 -1.86
CA MET A 158 -25.69 29.93 -2.54
C MET A 158 -26.01 31.40 -2.81
N HIS A 159 -25.81 32.27 -1.81
CA HIS A 159 -26.07 33.70 -1.90
C HIS A 159 -25.17 34.39 -2.93
N LEU A 160 -23.89 34.00 -3.01
CA LEU A 160 -22.97 34.52 -4.03
C LEU A 160 -23.49 34.25 -5.45
N ARG A 161 -23.93 33.01 -5.73
CA ARG A 161 -24.49 32.64 -7.05
C ARG A 161 -25.80 33.34 -7.34
N LEU A 162 -26.72 33.26 -6.39
CA LEU A 162 -28.05 33.82 -6.57
C LEU A 162 -27.99 35.34 -6.76
N SER A 163 -27.13 36.03 -6.01
CA SER A 163 -26.92 37.48 -6.17
C SER A 163 -26.31 37.85 -7.53
N ALA A 164 -25.49 36.98 -8.12
CA ALA A 164 -24.95 37.17 -9.47
C ALA A 164 -26.00 36.97 -10.58
N LEU A 165 -27.04 36.19 -10.32
CA LEU A 165 -28.15 35.92 -11.27
C LEU A 165 -29.27 36.95 -11.18
N VAL A 166 -29.74 37.28 -9.98
CA VAL A 166 -30.99 38.04 -9.76
C VAL A 166 -30.79 39.35 -8.98
N GLY A 167 -29.55 39.67 -8.59
CA GLY A 167 -29.21 40.83 -7.76
C GLY A 167 -29.37 40.56 -6.26
N LYS A 168 -28.66 41.35 -5.44
CA LYS A 168 -28.52 41.12 -3.99
C LYS A 168 -29.85 41.11 -3.23
N ALA A 169 -30.71 42.10 -3.47
CA ALA A 169 -31.99 42.24 -2.75
C ALA A 169 -32.99 41.10 -3.07
N SER A 170 -33.02 40.62 -4.32
CA SER A 170 -33.87 39.47 -4.69
C SER A 170 -33.29 38.17 -4.14
N ALA A 171 -31.97 38.00 -4.17
CA ALA A 171 -31.32 36.84 -3.57
C ALA A 171 -31.61 36.73 -2.06
N GLU A 172 -31.47 37.82 -1.30
CA GLU A 172 -31.79 37.86 0.14
C GLU A 172 -33.24 37.46 0.42
N ARG A 173 -34.20 37.98 -0.37
CA ARG A 173 -35.62 37.61 -0.26
C ARG A 173 -35.83 36.12 -0.50
N MET A 174 -35.33 35.57 -1.60
CA MET A 174 -35.53 34.16 -1.95
C MET A 174 -34.91 33.21 -0.92
N VAL A 175 -33.71 33.52 -0.42
CA VAL A 175 -33.06 32.75 0.65
C VAL A 175 -33.87 32.83 1.94
N SER A 176 -34.36 34.01 2.33
CA SER A 176 -35.17 34.17 3.53
C SER A 176 -36.50 33.40 3.47
N THR A 177 -37.15 33.37 2.30
CA THR A 177 -38.37 32.59 2.07
C THR A 177 -38.09 31.09 2.17
N ALA A 178 -37.00 30.62 1.56
CA ALA A 178 -36.62 29.20 1.63
C ALA A 178 -36.25 28.76 3.06
N LEU A 179 -35.64 29.64 3.86
CA LEU A 179 -35.31 29.38 5.27
C LEU A 179 -36.51 29.49 6.21
N ALA A 180 -37.59 30.15 5.81
CA ALA A 180 -38.84 30.20 6.59
C ALA A 180 -39.58 28.85 6.58
N ASP A 181 -39.33 28.01 5.58
CA ASP A 181 -39.80 26.64 5.57
C ASP A 181 -39.01 25.78 6.58
N ALA A 182 -39.75 25.10 7.45
CA ALA A 182 -39.19 24.14 8.40
C ALA A 182 -38.68 22.87 7.69
N SER A 183 -39.18 22.59 6.48
CA SER A 183 -38.74 21.47 5.67
C SER A 183 -37.41 21.77 4.95
N TRP A 184 -36.66 20.71 4.66
CA TRP A 184 -35.45 20.79 3.84
C TRP A 184 -35.71 21.09 2.36
N LYS A 185 -36.95 20.89 1.90
CA LYS A 185 -37.33 20.86 0.48
C LYS A 185 -37.10 22.22 -0.18
N SER A 186 -37.54 23.30 0.46
CA SER A 186 -37.41 24.65 -0.12
C SER A 186 -35.95 25.09 -0.32
N VAL A 187 -35.06 24.76 0.61
CA VAL A 187 -33.63 25.09 0.50
C VAL A 187 -32.95 24.22 -0.57
N ALA A 188 -33.26 22.92 -0.62
CA ALA A 188 -32.73 22.02 -1.64
C ALA A 188 -33.19 22.40 -3.06
N CYS A 189 -34.48 22.73 -3.23
CA CYS A 189 -35.02 23.22 -4.50
C CYS A 189 -34.36 24.54 -4.91
N LEU A 190 -34.23 25.51 -3.99
CA LEU A 190 -33.60 26.79 -4.30
C LEU A 190 -32.16 26.62 -4.78
N ASP A 191 -31.36 25.78 -4.12
CA ASP A 191 -29.98 25.49 -4.55
C ASP A 191 -29.94 24.78 -5.92
N ALA A 192 -30.76 23.75 -6.12
CA ALA A 192 -30.81 23.00 -7.37
C ALA A 192 -31.23 23.88 -8.56
N THR A 193 -32.28 24.69 -8.38
CA THR A 193 -32.78 25.65 -9.37
C THR A 193 -31.72 26.72 -9.66
N THR A 194 -31.09 27.27 -8.63
CA THR A 194 -30.02 28.28 -8.80
C THR A 194 -28.88 27.75 -9.66
N ARG A 195 -28.48 26.49 -9.46
CA ARG A 195 -27.38 25.88 -10.23
C ARG A 195 -27.76 25.61 -11.68
N LEU A 196 -28.95 25.07 -11.91
CA LEU A 196 -29.43 24.84 -13.27
C LEU A 196 -29.53 26.15 -14.05
N VAL A 197 -30.14 27.18 -13.44
CA VAL A 197 -30.27 28.51 -14.06
C VAL A 197 -28.90 29.15 -14.29
N GLN A 198 -27.95 29.01 -13.36
CA GLN A 198 -26.57 29.46 -13.57
C GLN A 198 -25.94 28.81 -14.81
N THR A 199 -26.06 27.50 -14.96
CA THR A 199 -25.53 26.78 -16.13
C THR A 199 -26.20 27.23 -17.44
N LEU A 200 -27.51 27.50 -17.42
CA LEU A 200 -28.23 28.03 -18.58
C LEU A 200 -27.77 29.45 -18.94
N VAL A 201 -27.56 30.32 -17.96
CA VAL A 201 -27.06 31.68 -18.16
C VAL A 201 -25.62 31.67 -18.69
N ASP A 202 -24.73 30.87 -18.09
CA ASP A 202 -23.34 30.78 -18.52
C ASP A 202 -23.19 30.13 -19.91
N GLY A 203 -24.12 29.25 -20.28
CA GLY A 203 -24.25 28.69 -21.63
C GLY A 203 -24.93 29.62 -22.65
N GLY A 204 -25.37 30.82 -22.25
CA GLY A 204 -26.03 31.80 -23.12
C GLY A 204 -27.50 31.48 -23.45
N GLY A 205 -28.12 30.54 -22.73
CA GLY A 205 -29.52 30.16 -22.92
C GLY A 205 -30.55 31.10 -22.27
N VAL A 206 -30.14 31.91 -21.29
CA VAL A 206 -30.98 32.89 -20.58
C VAL A 206 -30.18 34.17 -20.30
N GLU A 207 -30.75 35.34 -20.58
CA GLU A 207 -30.11 36.64 -20.26
C GLU A 207 -30.19 36.94 -18.75
N ARG A 208 -29.17 37.63 -18.21
CA ARG A 208 -29.10 38.03 -16.78
C ARG A 208 -30.07 39.17 -16.47
N GLY A 209 -30.73 39.12 -15.31
CA GLY A 209 -31.57 40.20 -14.79
C GLY A 209 -32.97 39.75 -14.36
N GLU A 210 -33.96 40.61 -14.56
CA GLU A 210 -35.33 40.37 -14.06
C GLU A 210 -36.04 39.20 -14.77
N ALA A 211 -35.70 38.94 -16.03
CA ALA A 211 -36.19 37.75 -16.75
C ALA A 211 -35.64 36.45 -16.15
N THR A 212 -34.36 36.42 -15.75
CA THR A 212 -33.77 35.29 -15.01
C THR A 212 -34.48 35.08 -13.68
N ALA A 213 -34.79 36.16 -12.95
CA ALA A 213 -35.45 36.08 -11.66
C ALA A 213 -36.84 35.44 -11.78
N ARG A 214 -37.65 35.88 -12.75
CA ARG A 214 -38.97 35.28 -13.01
C ARG A 214 -38.88 33.82 -13.43
N PHE A 215 -37.91 33.47 -14.26
CA PHE A 215 -37.67 32.09 -14.68
C PHE A 215 -37.25 31.20 -13.49
N LEU A 216 -36.35 31.69 -12.64
CA LEU A 216 -35.90 31.00 -11.44
C LEU A 216 -37.04 30.78 -10.45
N GLU A 217 -37.89 31.78 -10.22
CA GLU A 217 -39.08 31.67 -9.36
C GLU A 217 -40.09 30.64 -9.91
N GLN A 218 -40.38 30.66 -11.21
CA GLN A 218 -41.28 29.67 -11.83
C GLN A 218 -40.73 28.25 -11.71
N LEU A 219 -39.45 28.07 -12.03
CA LEU A 219 -38.80 26.77 -11.96
C LEU A 219 -38.68 26.27 -10.51
N LEU A 220 -38.53 27.18 -9.54
CA LEU A 220 -38.55 26.84 -8.11
C LEU A 220 -39.91 26.28 -7.68
N VAL A 221 -41.01 26.90 -8.11
CA VAL A 221 -42.37 26.41 -7.82
C VAL A 221 -42.60 25.03 -8.44
N GLU A 222 -42.22 24.86 -9.71
CA GLU A 222 -42.34 23.58 -10.42
C GLU A 222 -41.48 22.48 -9.79
N ALA A 223 -40.23 22.79 -9.43
CA ALA A 223 -39.32 21.87 -8.75
C ALA A 223 -39.84 21.45 -7.38
N HIS A 224 -40.43 22.38 -6.62
CA HIS A 224 -40.99 22.08 -5.30
C HIS A 224 -42.21 21.15 -5.40
N ALA A 225 -43.11 21.40 -6.37
CA ALA A 225 -44.25 20.52 -6.65
C ALA A 225 -43.78 19.12 -7.11
N ALA A 226 -42.82 19.07 -8.03
CA ALA A 226 -42.27 17.80 -8.52
C ALA A 226 -41.56 17.00 -7.43
N LEU A 227 -40.87 17.66 -6.49
CA LEU A 227 -40.24 17.00 -5.35
C LEU A 227 -41.29 16.37 -4.41
N ALA A 228 -42.42 17.05 -4.17
CA ALA A 228 -43.52 16.51 -3.37
C ALA A 228 -44.15 15.25 -3.98
N GLU A 229 -44.08 15.09 -5.30
CA GLU A 229 -44.61 13.94 -6.04
C GLU A 229 -43.55 12.86 -6.35
N GLY A 230 -42.31 13.02 -5.89
CA GLY A 230 -41.21 12.10 -6.21
C GLY A 230 -40.71 12.16 -7.67
N ARG A 231 -41.01 13.24 -8.39
CA ARG A 231 -40.63 13.49 -9.79
C ARG A 231 -39.58 14.59 -9.95
N ALA A 232 -38.90 15.00 -8.87
CA ALA A 232 -37.92 16.09 -8.88
C ALA A 232 -36.83 15.95 -9.96
N GLU A 233 -36.28 14.74 -10.14
CA GLU A 233 -35.20 14.50 -11.11
C GLU A 233 -35.66 14.58 -12.58
N GLN A 234 -36.99 14.62 -12.85
CA GLN A 234 -37.54 14.84 -14.20
C GLN A 234 -37.55 16.33 -14.58
N VAL A 235 -37.66 17.23 -13.60
CA VAL A 235 -37.68 18.69 -13.82
C VAL A 235 -36.26 19.26 -13.78
N ILE A 236 -35.47 18.88 -12.77
CA ILE A 236 -34.07 19.29 -12.63
C ILE A 236 -33.19 18.04 -12.64
N PRO A 237 -32.19 17.94 -13.54
CA PRO A 237 -31.32 16.77 -13.58
C PRO A 237 -30.63 16.49 -12.25
N ALA A 238 -30.48 15.20 -11.94
CA ALA A 238 -29.95 14.70 -10.68
C ALA A 238 -28.58 15.26 -10.27
N SER A 239 -27.77 15.75 -11.22
CA SER A 239 -26.44 16.34 -10.98
C SER A 239 -26.47 17.71 -10.30
N TYR A 240 -27.60 18.43 -10.35
CA TYR A 240 -27.73 19.77 -9.78
C TYR A 240 -28.25 19.77 -8.34
N TRP A 241 -28.85 18.67 -7.91
CA TRP A 241 -29.39 18.55 -6.56
C TRP A 241 -28.29 18.28 -5.54
N THR A 242 -28.22 19.11 -4.50
CA THR A 242 -27.39 18.82 -3.32
C THR A 242 -28.07 17.80 -2.41
N ALA A 243 -29.40 17.80 -2.30
CA ALA A 243 -30.14 16.77 -1.56
C ALA A 243 -31.41 16.38 -2.30
N VAL A 244 -31.72 15.08 -2.33
CA VAL A 244 -32.96 14.52 -2.89
C VAL A 244 -33.48 13.44 -1.96
N GLY A 245 -34.81 13.38 -1.79
CA GLY A 245 -35.52 12.41 -0.98
C GLY A 245 -36.99 12.37 -1.39
N GLY A 246 -37.70 11.33 -0.98
CA GLY A 246 -39.11 11.11 -1.26
C GLY A 246 -40.05 12.03 -0.46
N PRO A 247 -41.37 11.92 -0.68
CA PRO A 247 -42.37 12.81 -0.09
C PRO A 247 -42.42 12.77 1.44
N ALA A 248 -42.10 11.61 2.03
CA ALA A 248 -42.23 11.27 3.45
C ALA A 248 -40.94 10.70 4.08
N ASP A 249 -39.78 10.89 3.43
CA ASP A 249 -38.56 10.24 3.89
C ASP A 249 -37.95 10.97 5.10
N GLU A 250 -37.70 10.23 6.17
CA GLU A 250 -36.93 10.69 7.34
C GLU A 250 -35.44 10.89 7.00
N GLU A 251 -34.96 10.29 5.90
CA GLU A 251 -33.61 10.43 5.36
C GLU A 251 -33.61 11.04 3.96
N VAL A 252 -32.58 11.83 3.66
CA VAL A 252 -32.33 12.43 2.34
C VAL A 252 -30.98 11.99 1.83
N THR A 253 -30.87 11.81 0.51
CA THR A 253 -29.59 11.54 -0.15
C THR A 253 -28.87 12.85 -0.40
N LEU A 254 -27.84 13.13 0.40
CA LEU A 254 -26.92 14.26 0.23
C LEU A 254 -25.85 13.93 -0.81
N ARG A 255 -25.69 14.79 -1.81
CA ARG A 255 -24.71 14.69 -2.89
C ARG A 255 -23.65 15.79 -2.79
N GLY A 256 -22.40 15.41 -2.63
CA GLY A 256 -21.31 16.37 -2.52
C GLY A 256 -19.92 15.76 -2.46
N VAL A 257 -18.92 16.63 -2.43
CA VAL A 257 -17.52 16.27 -2.23
C VAL A 257 -17.25 16.24 -0.74
N VAL A 258 -16.86 15.06 -0.25
CA VAL A 258 -16.42 14.89 1.13
C VAL A 258 -15.04 15.53 1.27
N CYS A 259 -14.93 16.48 2.21
CA CYS A 259 -13.72 17.25 2.48
C CYS A 259 -13.34 17.11 3.96
N ILE A 260 -12.08 16.76 4.25
CA ILE A 260 -11.54 16.89 5.61
C ILE A 260 -10.81 18.23 5.68
N LEU A 261 -11.49 19.23 6.26
CA LEU A 261 -10.97 20.60 6.37
C LEU A 261 -9.95 20.66 7.50
N ALA A 262 -8.79 21.27 7.27
CA ALA A 262 -7.76 21.43 8.30
C ALA A 262 -7.54 22.91 8.62
N ARG A 263 -8.03 23.34 9.79
CA ARG A 263 -7.99 24.74 10.22
C ARG A 263 -6.68 25.09 10.93
N GLY A 264 -6.01 24.11 11.54
CA GLY A 264 -4.71 24.29 12.17
C GLY A 264 -4.32 23.13 13.08
N ILE A 265 -3.30 23.34 13.91
CA ILE A 265 -2.87 22.42 14.97
C ILE A 265 -3.27 23.03 16.32
N ARG A 266 -4.01 22.27 17.13
CA ARG A 266 -4.42 22.64 18.50
C ARG A 266 -3.18 22.76 19.39
N GLN A 267 -3.13 23.80 20.24
CA GLN A 267 -1.95 24.09 21.06
C GLN A 267 -1.88 23.24 22.34
N GLU A 268 -3.03 22.88 22.89
CA GLU A 268 -3.15 22.05 24.10
C GLU A 268 -4.26 21.02 23.88
N ARG A 269 -4.04 19.83 24.42
CA ARG A 269 -5.01 18.74 24.44
C ARG A 269 -5.93 18.96 25.65
N ALA A 270 -7.24 18.84 25.48
CA ALA A 270 -8.16 19.00 26.61
C ALA A 270 -7.83 17.97 27.72
N GLU A 271 -7.91 18.38 28.99
CA GLU A 271 -7.55 17.53 30.14
C GLU A 271 -8.38 16.23 30.21
N ASP A 272 -9.58 16.23 29.63
CA ASP A 272 -10.49 15.09 29.58
C ASP A 272 -10.26 14.12 28.39
N GLU A 273 -9.34 14.41 27.45
CA GLU A 273 -9.09 13.52 26.32
C GLU A 273 -8.28 12.26 26.73
N PRO A 274 -8.70 11.04 26.30
CA PRO A 274 -7.98 9.82 26.64
C PRO A 274 -6.53 9.85 26.11
N PRO A 275 -5.58 9.21 26.83
CA PRO A 275 -4.20 9.15 26.39
C PRO A 275 -4.10 8.55 24.98
N LEU A 276 -3.21 9.11 24.16
CA LEU A 276 -2.96 8.58 22.81
C LEU A 276 -2.54 7.11 22.92
N SER A 277 -3.01 6.28 21.99
CA SER A 277 -2.50 4.92 21.87
C SER A 277 -0.99 4.94 21.61
N ALA A 278 -0.29 3.87 22.00
CA ALA A 278 1.16 3.76 21.81
C ALA A 278 1.59 4.01 20.35
N ASP A 279 0.81 3.53 19.38
CA ASP A 279 1.08 3.73 17.95
C ASP A 279 0.97 5.21 17.53
N LEU A 280 0.01 5.95 18.08
CA LEU A 280 -0.16 7.38 17.79
C LEU A 280 0.90 8.24 18.48
N GLN A 281 1.30 7.88 19.70
CA GLN A 281 2.45 8.52 20.37
C GLN A 281 3.74 8.25 19.60
N ALA A 282 3.96 7.03 19.13
CA ALA A 282 5.08 6.66 18.28
C ALA A 282 5.06 7.44 16.96
N ALA A 283 3.89 7.66 16.35
CA ALA A 283 3.77 8.43 15.12
C ALA A 283 4.28 9.88 15.25
N LEU A 284 4.08 10.51 16.41
CA LEU A 284 4.54 11.88 16.69
C LEU A 284 6.00 11.97 17.18
N SER A 285 6.48 10.93 17.86
CA SER A 285 7.79 10.94 18.52
C SER A 285 8.90 10.30 17.69
N GLU A 286 8.59 9.34 16.82
CA GLU A 286 9.58 8.68 16.00
C GLU A 286 10.08 9.59 14.86
N PRO A 287 11.40 9.72 14.67
CA PRO A 287 11.94 10.51 13.57
C PRO A 287 11.57 9.87 12.22
N PRO A 288 11.37 10.68 11.17
CA PRO A 288 11.09 10.16 9.84
C PRO A 288 12.25 9.28 9.37
N THR A 289 11.94 8.06 8.92
CA THR A 289 12.93 7.11 8.42
C THR A 289 13.64 7.66 7.18
N GLN A 290 14.96 7.50 7.10
CA GLN A 290 15.79 7.93 5.97
C GLN A 290 16.37 6.72 5.22
N PRO A 291 15.69 6.23 4.16
CA PRO A 291 16.08 4.99 3.46
C PRO A 291 17.52 4.95 2.98
N LEU A 292 18.03 6.07 2.45
CA LEU A 292 19.41 6.18 1.96
C LEU A 292 20.43 6.08 3.10
N ARG A 293 20.12 6.63 4.28
CA ARG A 293 21.00 6.58 5.45
C ARG A 293 21.12 5.16 5.98
N GLU A 294 20.01 4.43 6.01
CA GLU A 294 19.97 3.02 6.39
C GLU A 294 20.71 2.13 5.39
N LEU A 295 20.54 2.37 4.09
CA LEU A 295 21.30 1.70 3.03
C LEU A 295 22.81 1.91 3.20
N VAL A 296 23.24 3.14 3.46
CA VAL A 296 24.64 3.47 3.76
C VAL A 296 25.09 2.78 5.05
N GLY A 297 24.23 2.70 6.07
CA GLY A 297 24.47 1.93 7.29
C GLY A 297 24.75 0.45 7.01
N LEU A 298 23.92 -0.18 6.17
CA LEU A 298 24.09 -1.57 5.74
C LEU A 298 25.42 -1.80 5.02
N MET A 299 25.83 -0.87 4.14
CA MET A 299 27.12 -0.93 3.45
C MET A 299 28.31 -0.69 4.39
N ARG A 300 28.16 0.17 5.41
CA ARG A 300 29.21 0.43 6.40
C ARG A 300 29.51 -0.80 7.26
N ARG A 301 28.52 -1.69 7.46
CA ARG A 301 28.70 -2.96 8.20
C ARG A 301 29.65 -3.94 7.48
N ASP A 302 29.86 -3.82 6.16
CA ASP A 302 30.86 -4.59 5.39
C ASP A 302 32.29 -4.08 5.59
N GLY A 303 32.45 -2.91 6.23
CA GLY A 303 33.68 -2.15 6.27
C GLY A 303 33.66 -0.96 5.30
N VAL A 304 34.29 0.13 5.73
CA VAL A 304 34.32 1.41 4.99
C VAL A 304 35.46 1.45 3.97
N LEU A 305 36.41 0.53 4.05
CA LEU A 305 37.62 0.52 3.23
C LEU A 305 37.34 0.37 1.73
N ALA A 306 36.46 -0.56 1.34
CA ALA A 306 36.13 -0.78 -0.08
C ALA A 306 35.44 0.44 -0.73
N PRO A 307 34.37 1.04 -0.18
CA PRO A 307 33.78 2.24 -0.76
C PRO A 307 34.73 3.45 -0.69
N ALA A 308 35.54 3.59 0.37
CA ALA A 308 36.54 4.66 0.44
C ALA A 308 37.64 4.50 -0.62
N PHE A 309 38.12 3.28 -0.85
CA PHE A 309 39.08 2.97 -1.92
C PHE A 309 38.50 3.31 -3.30
N LEU A 310 37.25 2.93 -3.58
CA LEU A 310 36.60 3.27 -4.85
C LEU A 310 36.37 4.76 -5.02
N ALA A 311 36.01 5.48 -3.95
CA ALA A 311 35.93 6.93 -3.98
C ALA A 311 37.31 7.56 -4.28
N ALA A 312 38.39 7.06 -3.66
CA ALA A 312 39.75 7.53 -3.93
C ALA A 312 40.19 7.25 -5.37
N VAL A 313 39.93 6.05 -5.91
CA VAL A 313 40.21 5.70 -7.31
C VAL A 313 39.38 6.56 -8.27
N ALA A 314 38.11 6.82 -7.97
CA ALA A 314 37.25 7.70 -8.77
C ALA A 314 37.80 9.14 -8.82
N LEU A 315 38.24 9.68 -7.69
CA LEU A 315 38.85 11.01 -7.61
C LEU A 315 40.22 11.03 -8.33
N ALA A 316 41.02 9.98 -8.19
CA ALA A 316 42.30 9.85 -8.90
C ALA A 316 42.10 9.77 -10.42
N ALA A 317 41.10 9.03 -10.90
CA ALA A 317 40.72 8.97 -12.31
C ALA A 317 40.25 10.35 -12.83
N ALA A 318 39.46 11.07 -12.03
CA ALA A 318 39.01 12.43 -12.36
C ALA A 318 40.17 13.42 -12.54
N VAL A 319 41.16 13.37 -11.63
CA VAL A 319 42.39 14.17 -11.75
C VAL A 319 43.28 13.67 -12.90
N GLY A 320 43.29 12.35 -13.14
CA GLY A 320 44.03 11.71 -14.22
C GLY A 320 43.67 12.24 -15.60
N GLY A 321 42.38 12.41 -15.90
CA GLY A 321 41.93 13.02 -17.16
C GLY A 321 42.40 14.47 -17.35
N PHE A 322 42.50 15.24 -16.26
CA PHE A 322 43.10 16.58 -16.29
C PHE A 322 44.61 16.54 -16.58
N LEU A 323 45.33 15.62 -15.93
CA LEU A 323 46.78 15.42 -16.15
C LEU A 323 47.10 14.94 -17.56
N GLU A 324 46.27 14.05 -18.13
CA GLU A 324 46.40 13.58 -19.52
C GLU A 324 46.43 14.74 -20.50
N ALA A 325 45.49 15.67 -20.37
CA ALA A 325 45.39 16.85 -21.23
C ALA A 325 46.59 17.80 -21.07
N LEU A 326 47.06 17.97 -19.82
CA LEU A 326 48.23 18.81 -19.52
C LEU A 326 49.52 18.21 -20.11
N LEU A 327 49.66 16.87 -20.06
CA LEU A 327 50.78 16.15 -20.65
C LEU A 327 50.73 16.16 -22.18
N LEU A 328 49.53 16.05 -22.78
CA LEU A 328 49.35 16.22 -24.23
C LEU A 328 49.83 17.61 -24.69
N ARG A 329 49.45 18.67 -23.97
CA ARG A 329 49.96 20.03 -24.23
C ARG A 329 51.48 20.10 -24.04
N GLY A 330 51.99 19.54 -22.94
CA GLY A 330 53.41 19.48 -22.64
C GLY A 330 54.23 18.85 -23.77
N ILE A 331 53.74 17.79 -24.41
CA ILE A 331 54.39 17.13 -25.55
C ILE A 331 54.33 18.00 -26.81
N ILE A 332 53.21 18.67 -27.07
CA ILE A 332 53.06 19.57 -28.24
C ILE A 332 54.00 20.79 -28.12
N ASP A 333 54.05 21.40 -26.94
CA ASP A 333 54.92 22.54 -26.65
C ASP A 333 56.41 22.10 -26.60
N ALA A 334 56.72 20.96 -25.98
CA ALA A 334 58.07 20.39 -25.94
C ALA A 334 58.54 19.86 -27.30
N GLY A 335 57.65 19.46 -28.22
CA GLY A 335 58.02 19.07 -29.58
C GLY A 335 58.77 20.16 -30.37
N ARG A 336 58.65 21.44 -29.93
CA ARG A 336 59.42 22.57 -30.44
C ARG A 336 60.84 22.65 -29.88
N TYR A 337 61.10 22.06 -28.71
CA TYR A 337 62.39 22.08 -27.99
C TYR A 337 63.11 20.71 -27.99
N LEU A 338 62.40 19.61 -28.22
CA LEU A 338 62.94 18.24 -28.33
C LEU A 338 63.48 18.03 -29.75
N THR A 339 64.78 18.25 -29.92
CA THR A 339 65.47 18.22 -31.22
C THR A 339 65.86 16.81 -31.67
N THR A 340 66.05 15.87 -30.73
CA THR A 340 66.45 14.48 -31.05
C THR A 340 65.26 13.52 -31.13
N GLN A 341 65.35 12.53 -32.02
CA GLN A 341 64.31 11.51 -32.21
C GLN A 341 64.05 10.69 -30.92
N GLU A 342 65.09 10.41 -30.15
CA GLU A 342 65.00 9.66 -28.88
C GLU A 342 64.15 10.40 -27.84
N GLN A 343 64.29 11.72 -27.73
CA GLN A 343 63.53 12.56 -26.81
C GLN A 343 62.04 12.62 -27.18
N ARG A 344 61.73 12.67 -28.48
CA ARG A 344 60.34 12.63 -28.98
C ARG A 344 59.70 11.28 -28.73
N LEU A 345 60.44 10.20 -28.97
CA LEU A 345 60.00 8.84 -28.69
C LEU A 345 59.72 8.64 -27.18
N ALA A 346 60.60 9.14 -26.31
CA ALA A 346 60.42 9.07 -24.86
C ALA A 346 59.15 9.82 -24.39
N GLY A 347 58.85 11.00 -24.96
CA GLY A 347 57.63 11.74 -24.66
C GLY A 347 56.35 10.97 -25.05
N VAL A 348 56.33 10.37 -26.25
CA VAL A 348 55.21 9.54 -26.72
C VAL A 348 55.04 8.29 -25.84
N VAL A 349 56.13 7.61 -25.49
CA VAL A 349 56.10 6.44 -24.59
C VAL A 349 55.55 6.84 -23.22
N THR A 350 55.96 7.99 -22.68
CA THR A 350 55.46 8.48 -21.38
C THR A 350 53.95 8.72 -21.41
N LEU A 351 53.42 9.30 -22.50
CA LEU A 351 51.97 9.48 -22.69
C LEU A 351 51.23 8.15 -22.78
N LEU A 352 51.76 7.19 -23.55
CA LEU A 352 51.17 5.86 -23.67
C LEU A 352 51.17 5.10 -22.34
N VAL A 353 52.24 5.24 -21.54
CA VAL A 353 52.32 4.67 -20.19
C VAL A 353 51.27 5.32 -19.28
N LEU A 354 51.13 6.64 -19.30
CA LEU A 354 50.08 7.33 -18.53
C LEU A 354 48.68 6.85 -18.94
N MET A 355 48.37 6.82 -20.24
CA MET A 355 47.10 6.28 -20.75
C MET A 355 46.87 4.84 -20.26
N GLY A 356 47.91 4.00 -20.31
CA GLY A 356 47.86 2.64 -19.78
C GLY A 356 47.56 2.59 -18.28
N VAL A 357 48.16 3.46 -17.48
CA VAL A 357 47.89 3.59 -16.03
C VAL A 357 46.45 4.05 -15.78
N LEU A 358 45.95 5.04 -16.52
CA LEU A 358 44.57 5.52 -16.41
C LEU A 358 43.57 4.40 -16.75
N VAL A 359 43.81 3.63 -17.81
CA VAL A 359 43.00 2.45 -18.16
C VAL A 359 43.08 1.37 -17.07
N LEU A 360 44.26 1.14 -16.49
CA LEU A 360 44.43 0.19 -15.39
C LEU A 360 43.68 0.63 -14.11
N LEU A 361 43.48 1.94 -13.89
CA LEU A 361 42.67 2.47 -12.79
C LEU A 361 41.16 2.25 -13.00
N GLU A 362 40.68 2.13 -14.24
CA GLU A 362 39.27 1.86 -14.53
C GLU A 362 38.84 0.44 -14.14
N LEU A 363 39.74 -0.54 -14.27
CA LEU A 363 39.46 -1.94 -13.94
C LEU A 363 39.03 -2.15 -12.47
N PRO A 364 39.78 -1.71 -11.44
CA PRO A 364 39.36 -1.84 -10.05
C PRO A 364 38.11 -1.02 -9.74
N LEU A 365 37.91 0.12 -10.40
CA LEU A 365 36.70 0.93 -10.25
C LEU A 365 35.46 0.15 -10.72
N ALA A 366 35.51 -0.41 -11.93
CA ALA A 366 34.42 -1.19 -12.53
C ALA A 366 34.16 -2.49 -11.75
N GLN A 367 35.21 -3.24 -11.39
CA GLN A 367 35.06 -4.48 -10.63
C GLN A 367 34.55 -4.22 -9.21
N GLY A 368 35.06 -3.19 -8.53
CA GLY A 368 34.68 -2.88 -7.16
C GLY A 368 33.24 -2.38 -7.06
N THR A 369 32.78 -1.52 -7.98
CA THR A 369 31.38 -1.06 -8.02
C THR A 369 30.42 -2.23 -8.27
N LEU A 370 30.74 -3.15 -9.18
CA LEU A 370 29.94 -4.37 -9.41
C LEU A 370 29.90 -5.29 -8.18
N ARG A 371 31.04 -5.48 -7.49
CA ARG A 371 31.11 -6.28 -6.26
C ARG A 371 30.29 -5.65 -5.13
N LEU A 372 30.41 -4.34 -4.90
CA LEU A 372 29.58 -3.63 -3.91
C LEU A 372 28.09 -3.73 -4.24
N GLY A 373 27.72 -3.56 -5.52
CA GLY A 373 26.33 -3.71 -5.97
C GLY A 373 25.75 -5.09 -5.68
N ARG A 374 26.50 -6.17 -5.99
CA ARG A 374 26.08 -7.56 -5.69
C ARG A 374 26.04 -7.85 -4.19
N GLY A 375 27.00 -7.34 -3.42
CA GLY A 375 27.01 -7.49 -1.96
C GLY A 375 25.77 -6.85 -1.33
N LEU A 376 25.42 -5.64 -1.77
CA LEU A 376 24.21 -4.94 -1.35
C LEU A 376 22.93 -5.72 -1.71
N GLU A 377 22.84 -6.24 -2.94
CA GLU A 377 21.71 -7.08 -3.38
C GLU A 377 21.53 -8.30 -2.46
N LEU A 378 22.60 -9.06 -2.20
CA LEU A 378 22.55 -10.26 -1.35
C LEU A 378 22.12 -9.93 0.09
N ARG A 379 22.65 -8.84 0.66
CA ARG A 379 22.28 -8.39 2.01
C ARG A 379 20.81 -8.01 2.11
N LEU A 380 20.30 -7.27 1.12
CA LEU A 380 18.89 -6.92 1.09
C LEU A 380 18.02 -8.18 0.97
N ARG A 381 18.39 -9.14 0.12
CA ARG A 381 17.66 -10.42 0.02
C ARG A 381 17.62 -11.17 1.36
N LEU A 382 18.76 -11.26 2.05
CA LEU A 382 18.83 -11.91 3.37
C LEU A 382 18.04 -11.14 4.43
N ALA A 383 18.16 -9.81 4.47
CA ALA A 383 17.41 -8.96 5.38
C ALA A 383 15.90 -9.09 5.15
N PHE A 384 15.45 -9.17 3.90
CA PHE A 384 14.04 -9.41 3.57
C PHE A 384 13.56 -10.78 4.05
N LEU A 385 14.34 -11.84 3.80
CA LEU A 385 14.01 -13.20 4.26
C LEU A 385 13.89 -13.28 5.78
N ASP A 386 14.79 -12.60 6.49
CA ASP A 386 14.79 -12.51 7.95
C ASP A 386 13.66 -11.61 8.47
N LYS A 387 13.28 -10.57 7.72
CA LYS A 387 12.22 -9.62 8.11
C LYS A 387 10.82 -10.18 7.91
N ILE A 388 10.55 -10.89 6.81
CA ILE A 388 9.20 -11.36 6.45
C ILE A 388 8.45 -12.04 7.62
N PRO A 389 9.05 -12.99 8.37
CA PRO A 389 8.37 -13.65 9.49
C PRO A 389 8.17 -12.77 10.74
N ARG A 390 8.86 -11.63 10.83
CA ARG A 390 8.78 -10.68 11.97
C ARG A 390 7.78 -9.55 11.73
N LEU A 391 7.37 -9.35 10.48
CA LEU A 391 6.30 -8.43 10.13
C LEU A 391 4.96 -9.00 10.61
N GLY A 392 4.14 -8.16 11.23
CA GLY A 392 2.83 -8.60 11.71
C GLY A 392 1.85 -8.86 10.59
N ASP A 393 0.84 -9.69 10.84
CA ASP A 393 -0.14 -10.08 9.81
C ASP A 393 -0.93 -8.91 9.25
N ARG A 394 -1.14 -7.87 10.05
CA ARG A 394 -1.73 -6.60 9.60
C ARG A 394 -0.92 -5.92 8.49
N TYR A 395 0.40 -6.05 8.51
CA TYR A 395 1.28 -5.54 7.46
C TYR A 395 0.99 -6.25 6.13
N PHE A 396 0.77 -7.56 6.15
CA PHE A 396 0.45 -8.36 4.97
C PHE A 396 -1.00 -8.25 4.52
N ARG A 397 -1.96 -8.09 5.43
CA ARG A 397 -3.38 -7.88 5.04
C ARG A 397 -3.59 -6.53 4.37
N SER A 398 -2.89 -5.49 4.80
CA SER A 398 -2.96 -4.15 4.18
C SER A 398 -2.22 -4.03 2.83
N ARG A 399 -1.62 -5.10 2.31
CA ARG A 399 -0.84 -5.08 1.06
C ARG A 399 -1.17 -6.32 0.23
N LEU A 400 -1.31 -6.13 -1.08
CA LEU A 400 -1.38 -7.28 -1.98
C LEU A 400 -0.07 -8.07 -1.92
N VAL A 401 -0.16 -9.40 -1.77
CA VAL A 401 0.99 -10.31 -1.83
C VAL A 401 1.77 -10.13 -3.14
N SER A 402 1.07 -9.80 -4.23
CA SER A 402 1.66 -9.50 -5.53
C SER A 402 2.60 -8.30 -5.50
N ASP A 403 2.26 -7.25 -4.74
CA ASP A 403 3.11 -6.07 -4.55
C ASP A 403 4.38 -6.44 -3.77
N MET A 404 4.25 -7.23 -2.70
CA MET A 404 5.41 -7.69 -1.92
C MET A 404 6.33 -8.59 -2.74
N ALA A 405 5.77 -9.49 -3.54
CA ALA A 405 6.53 -10.33 -4.47
C ALA A 405 7.29 -9.50 -5.50
N GLN A 406 6.64 -8.48 -6.09
CA GLN A 406 7.29 -7.54 -7.02
C GLN A 406 8.46 -6.81 -6.34
N ARG A 407 8.28 -6.30 -5.11
CA ARG A 407 9.35 -5.63 -4.36
C ARG A 407 10.54 -6.54 -4.11
N CYS A 408 10.30 -7.78 -3.67
CA CYS A 408 11.33 -8.78 -3.44
C CYS A 408 12.07 -9.15 -4.74
N HIS A 409 11.35 -9.29 -5.86
CA HIS A 409 11.96 -9.53 -7.16
C HIS A 409 12.80 -8.34 -7.64
N GLY A 410 12.31 -7.12 -7.42
CA GLY A 410 12.96 -5.88 -7.85
C GLY A 410 14.30 -5.59 -7.18
N ILE A 411 14.67 -6.27 -6.08
CA ILE A 411 15.89 -5.98 -5.28
C ILE A 411 17.15 -5.90 -6.17
N HIS A 412 17.19 -6.68 -7.25
CA HIS A 412 18.29 -6.66 -8.22
C HIS A 412 18.55 -5.27 -8.83
N GLN A 413 17.56 -4.38 -8.88
CA GLN A 413 17.72 -3.03 -9.43
C GLN A 413 18.57 -2.12 -8.51
N VAL A 414 18.58 -2.39 -7.20
CA VAL A 414 19.40 -1.64 -6.21
C VAL A 414 20.89 -1.82 -6.44
N ARG A 415 21.32 -2.90 -7.11
CA ARG A 415 22.75 -3.16 -7.40
C ARG A 415 23.42 -2.04 -8.20
N THR A 416 22.63 -1.20 -8.87
CA THR A 416 23.11 -0.05 -9.66
C THR A 416 23.43 1.18 -8.81
N VAL A 417 22.94 1.26 -7.56
CA VAL A 417 23.10 2.43 -6.68
C VAL A 417 24.58 2.75 -6.39
N PRO A 418 25.46 1.78 -6.04
CA PRO A 418 26.89 2.10 -5.82
C PRO A 418 27.60 2.61 -7.06
N SER A 419 27.28 2.03 -8.24
CA SER A 419 27.80 2.50 -9.53
C SER A 419 27.39 3.95 -9.78
N LEU A 420 26.11 4.26 -9.58
CA LEU A 420 25.58 5.60 -9.73
C LEU A 420 26.24 6.60 -8.79
N ALA A 421 26.43 6.25 -7.51
CA ALA A 421 27.09 7.11 -6.54
C ALA A 421 28.54 7.44 -6.94
N VAL A 422 29.28 6.42 -7.42
CA VAL A 422 30.65 6.61 -7.94
C VAL A 422 30.66 7.45 -9.22
N SER A 423 29.72 7.24 -10.14
CA SER A 423 29.59 8.06 -11.36
C SER A 423 29.30 9.53 -11.06
N VAL A 424 28.39 9.82 -10.12
CA VAL A 424 28.10 11.21 -9.70
C VAL A 424 29.32 11.83 -9.03
N LEU A 425 30.00 11.11 -8.12
CA LEU A 425 31.21 11.60 -7.46
C LEU A 425 32.33 11.91 -8.47
N ARG A 426 32.56 10.99 -9.43
CA ARG A 426 33.56 11.15 -10.47
C ARG A 426 33.24 12.34 -11.38
N ALA A 427 32.03 12.38 -11.95
CA ALA A 427 31.64 13.44 -12.88
C ALA A 427 31.64 14.84 -12.22
N THR A 428 31.25 14.93 -10.94
CA THR A 428 31.35 16.20 -10.19
C THR A 428 32.80 16.61 -9.94
N ALA A 429 33.68 15.67 -9.58
CA ALA A 429 35.10 15.94 -9.43
C ALA A 429 35.77 16.35 -10.76
N GLU A 430 35.48 15.64 -11.85
CA GLU A 430 35.95 15.99 -13.20
C GLU A 430 35.47 17.37 -13.62
N LEU A 431 34.21 17.71 -13.34
CA LEU A 431 33.64 19.02 -13.65
C LEU A 431 34.38 20.13 -12.90
N LEU A 432 34.62 19.94 -11.59
CA LEU A 432 35.33 20.90 -10.76
C LEU A 432 36.78 21.08 -11.22
N VAL A 433 37.52 19.98 -11.43
CA VAL A 433 38.92 20.02 -11.87
C VAL A 433 39.03 20.66 -13.26
N THR A 434 38.16 20.31 -14.21
CA THR A 434 38.15 20.90 -15.56
C THR A 434 37.81 22.39 -15.52
N THR A 435 36.82 22.80 -14.71
CA THR A 435 36.43 24.21 -14.56
C THR A 435 37.56 25.03 -13.94
N LEU A 436 38.18 24.53 -12.86
CA LEU A 436 39.34 25.18 -12.22
C LEU A 436 40.54 25.25 -13.16
N GLY A 437 40.79 24.19 -13.92
CA GLY A 437 41.82 24.11 -14.95
C GLY A 437 41.64 25.15 -16.05
N LEU A 438 40.41 25.32 -16.53
CA LEU A 438 40.06 26.36 -17.51
C LEU A 438 40.24 27.77 -16.95
N VAL A 439 39.84 28.02 -15.69
CA VAL A 439 40.03 29.32 -15.03
C VAL A 439 41.52 29.64 -14.87
N TRP A 440 42.33 28.64 -14.54
CA TRP A 440 43.79 28.78 -14.45
C TRP A 440 44.41 29.08 -15.82
N LEU A 441 43.95 28.40 -16.88
CA LEU A 441 44.46 28.58 -18.24
C LEU A 441 44.06 29.93 -18.86
N ALA A 442 42.86 30.42 -18.58
CA ALA A 442 42.29 31.63 -19.17
C ALA A 442 41.55 32.48 -18.12
N PRO A 443 42.27 33.13 -17.18
CA PRO A 443 41.65 33.89 -16.09
C PRO A 443 40.79 35.06 -16.60
N GLY A 444 41.14 35.66 -17.75
CA GLY A 444 40.33 36.70 -18.42
C GLY A 444 38.98 36.21 -18.96
N SER A 445 38.77 34.90 -19.05
CA SER A 445 37.54 34.22 -19.48
C SER A 445 36.77 33.59 -18.31
N ALA A 446 37.23 33.77 -17.07
CA ALA A 446 36.67 33.12 -15.88
C ALA A 446 35.15 33.27 -15.71
N PRO A 447 34.51 34.43 -15.97
CA PRO A 447 33.06 34.56 -15.87
C PRO A 447 32.29 33.63 -16.81
N PHE A 448 32.77 33.45 -18.05
CA PHE A 448 32.16 32.56 -19.04
C PHE A 448 32.37 31.09 -18.68
N ILE A 449 33.53 30.76 -18.13
CA ILE A 449 33.87 29.40 -17.68
C ILE A 449 32.99 29.00 -16.48
N LEU A 450 32.87 29.86 -15.48
CA LEU A 450 32.01 29.64 -14.32
C LEU A 450 30.53 29.57 -14.70
N LEU A 451 30.09 30.40 -15.64
CA LEU A 451 28.73 30.33 -16.18
C LEU A 451 28.49 29.02 -16.94
N GLY A 452 29.44 28.59 -17.78
CA GLY A 452 29.34 27.34 -18.53
C GLY A 452 29.29 26.10 -17.62
N GLY A 453 30.19 26.01 -16.64
CA GLY A 453 30.18 24.94 -15.64
C GLY A 453 28.93 24.99 -14.75
N GLY A 454 28.48 26.19 -14.36
CA GLY A 454 27.25 26.40 -13.60
C GLY A 454 25.99 25.97 -14.37
N LEU A 455 25.88 26.30 -15.66
CA LEU A 455 24.77 25.88 -16.53
C LEU A 455 24.75 24.37 -16.75
N ALA A 456 25.93 23.75 -16.93
CA ALA A 456 26.06 22.31 -17.05
C ALA A 456 25.51 21.56 -15.82
N LEU A 457 25.62 22.17 -14.62
CA LEU A 457 25.05 21.64 -13.38
C LEU A 457 23.57 22.06 -13.19
N ALA A 458 23.20 23.28 -13.53
CA ALA A 458 21.88 23.85 -13.26
C ALA A 458 20.77 23.20 -14.11
N VAL A 459 21.02 22.97 -15.41
CA VAL A 459 20.00 22.42 -16.32
C VAL A 459 19.49 21.04 -15.85
N PRO A 460 20.36 20.05 -15.54
CA PRO A 460 19.90 18.76 -15.03
C PRO A 460 19.20 18.84 -13.66
N LEU A 461 19.70 19.67 -12.75
CA LEU A 461 19.11 19.84 -11.41
C LEU A 461 17.72 20.46 -11.46
N LEU A 462 17.49 21.46 -12.32
CA LEU A 462 16.18 22.07 -12.51
C LEU A 462 15.19 21.10 -13.18
N ALA A 463 15.65 20.30 -14.14
CA ALA A 463 14.83 19.30 -14.81
C ALA A 463 14.52 18.08 -13.92
N GLN A 464 15.32 17.84 -12.87
CA GLN A 464 15.22 16.67 -12.00
C GLN A 464 13.81 16.43 -11.48
N ARG A 465 13.11 17.49 -11.05
CA ARG A 465 11.74 17.39 -10.53
C ARG A 465 10.75 16.91 -11.60
N SER A 466 10.82 17.48 -12.80
CA SER A 466 9.92 17.12 -13.90
C SER A 466 10.12 15.67 -14.38
N LEU A 467 11.39 15.21 -14.35
CA LEU A 467 11.76 13.83 -14.67
C LEU A 467 11.30 12.87 -13.58
N LEU A 468 11.49 13.20 -12.30
CA LEU A 468 10.97 12.45 -11.15
C LEU A 468 9.47 12.17 -11.26
N GLU A 469 8.69 13.20 -11.57
CA GLU A 469 7.22 13.08 -11.70
C GLU A 469 6.82 12.16 -12.86
N ALA A 470 7.48 12.30 -14.02
CA ALA A 470 7.19 11.47 -15.19
C ALA A 470 7.60 10.00 -14.99
N ASP A 471 8.73 9.79 -14.32
CA ASP A 471 9.31 8.48 -14.02
C ASP A 471 8.50 7.71 -12.97
N ARG A 472 7.98 8.41 -11.94
CA ARG A 472 7.00 7.85 -11.01
C ARG A 472 5.74 7.41 -11.73
N ARG A 473 5.13 8.29 -12.54
CA ARG A 473 3.90 7.98 -13.27
C ARG A 473 4.06 6.75 -14.18
N MET A 474 5.17 6.63 -14.90
CA MET A 474 5.45 5.46 -15.72
C MET A 474 5.48 4.18 -14.88
N ARG A 475 6.19 4.20 -13.75
CA ARG A 475 6.32 3.03 -12.87
C ARG A 475 5.03 2.64 -12.15
N ASP A 476 4.17 3.59 -11.84
CA ASP A 476 2.89 3.28 -11.22
C ASP A 476 2.04 2.43 -12.17
N PHE A 477 1.99 2.79 -13.46
CA PHE A 477 1.32 1.96 -14.47
C PHE A 477 2.03 0.63 -14.76
N ASP A 478 3.37 0.57 -14.69
CA ASP A 478 4.12 -0.70 -14.77
C ASP A 478 3.71 -1.68 -13.65
N GLY A 479 3.52 -1.17 -12.43
CA GLY A 479 2.98 -1.93 -11.30
C GLY A 479 1.54 -2.39 -11.53
N VAL A 480 0.66 -1.52 -12.06
CA VAL A 480 -0.73 -1.87 -12.41
C VAL A 480 -0.77 -3.00 -13.43
N LEU A 481 0.02 -2.92 -14.50
CA LEU A 481 0.10 -3.96 -15.54
C LEU A 481 0.58 -5.29 -14.96
N SER A 482 1.61 -5.26 -14.11
CA SER A 482 2.15 -6.46 -13.46
C SER A 482 1.10 -7.15 -12.57
N ARG A 483 0.32 -6.38 -11.79
CA ARG A 483 -0.78 -6.91 -10.96
C ARG A 483 -1.89 -7.48 -11.83
N PHE A 484 -2.31 -6.75 -12.87
CA PHE A 484 -3.32 -7.20 -13.82
C PHE A 484 -2.97 -8.56 -14.43
N TYR A 485 -1.71 -8.77 -14.85
CA TYR A 485 -1.30 -10.06 -15.40
C TYR A 485 -1.35 -11.19 -14.38
N LEU A 486 -0.97 -10.93 -13.12
CA LEU A 486 -1.08 -11.96 -12.09
C LEU A 486 -2.54 -12.34 -11.80
N ASP A 487 -3.43 -11.36 -11.71
CA ASP A 487 -4.86 -11.59 -11.46
C ASP A 487 -5.49 -12.35 -12.63
N ALA A 488 -5.13 -12.00 -13.87
CA ALA A 488 -5.54 -12.73 -15.07
C ALA A 488 -5.04 -14.18 -15.06
N MET A 489 -3.80 -14.44 -14.62
CA MET A 489 -3.26 -15.80 -14.52
C MET A 489 -3.96 -16.61 -13.42
N ARG A 490 -4.27 -16.00 -12.27
CA ARG A 490 -5.03 -16.64 -11.19
C ARG A 490 -6.46 -17.00 -11.63
N GLY A 491 -7.08 -16.14 -12.44
CA GLY A 491 -8.42 -16.33 -12.99
C GLY A 491 -8.49 -17.10 -14.32
N ALA A 492 -7.37 -17.68 -14.81
CA ALA A 492 -7.28 -18.16 -16.19
C ALA A 492 -8.33 -19.24 -16.53
N VAL A 493 -8.64 -20.14 -15.60
CA VAL A 493 -9.66 -21.18 -15.82
C VAL A 493 -11.05 -20.56 -16.00
N ALA A 494 -11.44 -19.66 -15.10
CA ALA A 494 -12.72 -18.97 -15.17
C ALA A 494 -12.83 -18.11 -16.45
N LEU A 495 -11.77 -17.35 -16.77
CA LEU A 495 -11.71 -16.53 -17.98
C LEU A 495 -11.92 -17.38 -19.25
N ARG A 496 -11.28 -18.56 -19.33
CA ARG A 496 -11.45 -19.49 -20.47
C ARG A 496 -12.83 -20.15 -20.49
N ALA A 497 -13.35 -20.57 -19.33
CA ALA A 497 -14.67 -21.19 -19.21
C ALA A 497 -15.79 -20.22 -19.62
N HIS A 498 -15.67 -18.94 -19.25
CA HIS A 498 -16.61 -17.89 -19.61
C HIS A 498 -16.34 -17.23 -20.98
N ARG A 499 -15.27 -17.62 -21.67
CA ARG A 499 -14.82 -17.00 -22.94
C ARG A 499 -14.72 -15.47 -22.84
N ALA A 500 -14.14 -15.02 -21.73
CA ALA A 500 -14.07 -13.60 -21.39
C ALA A 500 -12.83 -12.91 -21.98
N GLU A 501 -12.23 -13.43 -23.05
CA GLU A 501 -10.95 -12.93 -23.58
C GLU A 501 -11.08 -11.48 -24.09
N MET A 502 -12.23 -11.12 -24.68
CA MET A 502 -12.48 -9.76 -25.15
C MET A 502 -12.66 -8.76 -24.01
N THR A 503 -13.31 -9.17 -22.92
CA THR A 503 -13.45 -8.35 -21.72
C THR A 503 -12.09 -8.08 -21.09
N LEU A 504 -11.25 -9.12 -20.99
CA LEU A 504 -9.88 -8.99 -20.50
C LEU A 504 -9.04 -8.04 -21.38
N LYS A 505 -9.12 -8.18 -22.70
CA LYS A 505 -8.41 -7.29 -23.64
C LYS A 505 -8.83 -5.83 -23.46
N ARG A 506 -10.13 -5.54 -23.43
CA ARG A 506 -10.66 -4.18 -23.22
C ARG A 506 -10.21 -3.60 -21.87
N ALA A 507 -10.25 -4.40 -20.80
CA ALA A 507 -9.77 -3.97 -19.49
C ALA A 507 -8.25 -3.69 -19.48
N HIS A 508 -7.48 -4.35 -20.35
CA HIS A 508 -6.05 -4.14 -20.47
C HIS A 508 -5.65 -2.92 -21.31
N GLU A 509 -6.46 -2.56 -22.31
CA GLU A 509 -6.16 -1.47 -23.26
C GLU A 509 -5.93 -0.13 -22.58
N GLU A 510 -6.76 0.24 -21.62
CA GLU A 510 -6.68 1.53 -20.93
C GLU A 510 -5.40 1.68 -20.08
N PRO A 511 -5.07 0.76 -19.14
CA PRO A 511 -3.81 0.80 -18.42
C PRO A 511 -2.58 0.79 -19.33
N LEU A 512 -2.63 0.03 -20.43
CA LEU A 512 -1.55 -0.04 -21.41
C LEU A 512 -1.36 1.28 -22.14
N HIS A 513 -2.44 1.93 -22.56
CA HIS A 513 -2.39 3.24 -23.21
C HIS A 513 -1.79 4.32 -22.28
N GLU A 514 -2.21 4.37 -21.02
CA GLU A 514 -1.64 5.31 -20.05
C GLU A 514 -0.19 5.00 -19.69
N PHE A 515 0.20 3.72 -19.61
CA PHE A 515 1.60 3.32 -19.48
C PHE A 515 2.45 3.85 -20.65
N VAL A 516 2.01 3.62 -21.89
CA VAL A 516 2.71 4.09 -23.09
C VAL A 516 2.79 5.62 -23.11
N ARG A 517 1.71 6.32 -22.74
CA ARG A 517 1.68 7.78 -22.66
C ARG A 517 2.65 8.32 -21.61
N ALA A 518 2.69 7.69 -20.43
CA ALA A 518 3.60 8.05 -19.35
C ALA A 518 5.06 7.80 -19.76
N ALA A 519 5.36 6.65 -20.37
CA ALA A 519 6.68 6.32 -20.90
C ALA A 519 7.14 7.32 -21.97
N ARG A 520 6.26 7.67 -22.93
CA ARG A 520 6.54 8.71 -23.93
C ARG A 520 6.81 10.07 -23.31
N THR A 521 6.07 10.43 -22.26
CA THR A 521 6.26 11.70 -21.54
C THR A 521 7.61 11.74 -20.81
N LEU A 522 8.01 10.63 -20.18
CA LEU A 522 9.33 10.51 -19.55
C LEU A 522 10.44 10.63 -20.59
N LEU A 523 10.33 9.88 -21.69
CA LEU A 523 11.30 9.91 -22.79
C LEU A 523 11.40 11.30 -23.41
N SER A 524 10.27 11.95 -23.73
CA SER A 524 10.28 13.28 -24.35
C SER A 524 10.88 14.33 -23.43
N ARG A 525 10.51 14.36 -22.15
CA ARG A 525 11.12 15.27 -21.14
C ARG A 525 12.61 14.99 -20.98
N GLY A 526 13.00 13.72 -20.99
CA GLY A 526 14.40 13.30 -20.94
C GLY A 526 15.19 13.78 -22.16
N ILE A 527 14.66 13.63 -23.36
CA ILE A 527 15.29 14.11 -24.60
C ILE A 527 15.40 15.63 -24.59
N ILE A 528 14.35 16.36 -24.19
CA ILE A 528 14.38 17.83 -24.08
C ILE A 528 15.46 18.27 -23.10
N THR A 529 15.55 17.61 -21.94
CA THR A 529 16.57 17.92 -20.93
C THR A 529 17.99 17.65 -21.45
N ASP A 530 18.20 16.51 -22.13
CA ASP A 530 19.51 16.18 -22.74
C ASP A 530 19.89 17.20 -23.82
N THR A 531 18.92 17.58 -24.65
CA THR A 531 19.10 18.58 -25.71
C THR A 531 19.48 19.94 -25.13
N LEU A 532 18.75 20.42 -24.12
CA LEU A 532 19.04 21.70 -23.46
C LEU A 532 20.40 21.69 -22.76
N ALA A 533 20.74 20.61 -22.06
CA ALA A 533 22.04 20.47 -21.38
C ALA A 533 23.18 20.47 -22.41
N THR A 534 23.04 19.71 -23.49
CA THR A 534 24.04 19.63 -24.57
C THR A 534 24.21 20.97 -25.28
N LEU A 535 23.12 21.68 -25.57
CA LEU A 535 23.17 23.02 -26.19
C LEU A 535 23.83 24.05 -25.26
N ALA A 536 23.45 24.09 -23.98
CA ALA A 536 24.03 25.00 -23.01
C ALA A 536 25.53 24.75 -22.84
N ALA A 537 25.92 23.47 -22.77
CA ALA A 537 27.30 23.06 -22.63
C ALA A 537 28.14 23.41 -23.87
N THR A 538 27.68 23.03 -25.07
CA THR A 538 28.39 23.31 -26.33
C THR A 538 28.47 24.81 -26.61
N GLY A 539 27.38 25.55 -26.38
CA GLY A 539 27.36 27.00 -26.50
C GLY A 539 28.31 27.69 -25.51
N GLY A 540 28.37 27.19 -24.27
CA GLY A 540 29.35 27.61 -23.28
C GLY A 540 30.78 27.37 -23.76
N SER A 541 31.10 26.19 -24.28
CA SER A 541 32.42 25.85 -24.84
C SER A 541 32.83 26.81 -25.96
N VAL A 542 31.92 27.09 -26.90
CA VAL A 542 32.17 28.03 -28.02
C VAL A 542 32.42 29.45 -27.50
N ALA A 543 31.60 29.93 -26.56
CA ALA A 543 31.76 31.27 -25.97
C ALA A 543 33.10 31.42 -25.25
N ILE A 544 33.52 30.40 -24.49
CA ILE A 544 34.81 30.37 -23.79
C ILE A 544 35.97 30.48 -24.79
N VAL A 545 35.93 29.69 -25.88
CA VAL A 545 36.98 29.68 -26.91
C VAL A 545 37.05 31.01 -27.66
N LEU A 546 35.91 31.54 -28.13
CA LEU A 546 35.86 32.80 -28.88
C LEU A 546 36.36 33.99 -28.05
N HIS A 547 35.90 34.09 -26.80
CA HIS A 547 36.33 35.17 -25.90
C HIS A 547 37.83 35.07 -25.59
N ALA A 548 38.34 33.86 -25.37
CA ALA A 548 39.75 33.65 -25.09
C ALA A 548 40.66 33.96 -26.30
N ILE A 549 40.23 33.62 -27.53
CA ILE A 549 40.93 34.00 -28.76
C ILE A 549 40.95 35.53 -28.92
N SER A 550 39.82 36.21 -28.65
CA SER A 550 39.73 37.68 -28.74
C SER A 550 40.67 38.42 -27.78
N ARG A 551 41.08 37.77 -26.69
CA ARG A 551 42.01 38.29 -25.67
C ARG A 551 43.49 38.01 -25.98
N GLY A 552 43.79 37.30 -27.06
CA GLY A 552 45.17 37.02 -27.48
C GLY A 552 45.87 35.91 -26.67
N ILE A 553 45.22 34.75 -26.51
CA ILE A 553 45.85 33.57 -25.89
C ILE A 553 47.01 33.02 -26.73
N GLU A 554 48.03 32.47 -26.06
CA GLU A 554 49.15 31.80 -26.71
C GLU A 554 48.68 30.65 -27.63
N PRO A 555 49.24 30.51 -28.85
CA PRO A 555 48.80 29.49 -29.82
C PRO A 555 48.80 28.04 -29.29
N GLY A 556 49.74 27.69 -28.40
CA GLY A 556 49.81 26.36 -27.78
C GLY A 556 48.71 26.11 -26.73
N ALA A 557 48.23 27.17 -26.08
CA ALA A 557 47.15 27.10 -25.09
C ALA A 557 45.75 27.03 -25.76
N VAL A 558 45.60 27.49 -27.01
CA VAL A 558 44.31 27.43 -27.74
C VAL A 558 43.83 25.99 -27.89
N LEU A 559 44.71 25.05 -28.26
CA LEU A 559 44.32 23.65 -28.47
C LEU A 559 43.88 22.99 -27.16
N LEU A 560 44.59 23.24 -26.06
CA LEU A 560 44.23 22.74 -24.73
C LEU A 560 42.92 23.37 -24.24
N LEU A 561 42.72 24.67 -24.49
CA LEU A 561 41.48 25.37 -24.17
C LEU A 561 40.30 24.75 -24.91
N VAL A 562 40.44 24.48 -26.22
CA VAL A 562 39.40 23.83 -27.03
C VAL A 562 39.11 22.43 -26.49
N TYR A 563 40.14 21.63 -26.19
CA TYR A 563 39.99 20.30 -25.62
C TYR A 563 39.23 20.32 -24.29
N TRP A 564 39.64 21.15 -23.32
CA TRP A 564 38.96 21.23 -22.02
C TRP A 564 37.58 21.89 -22.10
N ALA A 565 37.37 22.84 -23.02
CA ALA A 565 36.05 23.41 -23.25
C ALA A 565 35.09 22.33 -23.79
N LEU A 566 35.53 21.45 -24.69
CA LEU A 566 34.73 20.31 -25.15
C LEU A 566 34.54 19.26 -24.05
N ALA A 567 35.58 18.97 -23.26
CA ALA A 567 35.51 18.06 -22.12
C ALA A 567 34.49 18.54 -21.08
N LEU A 568 34.41 19.85 -20.83
CA LEU A 568 33.39 20.45 -19.94
C LEU A 568 31.97 20.07 -20.37
N ALA A 569 31.73 20.03 -21.69
CA ALA A 569 30.43 19.63 -22.21
C ALA A 569 30.16 18.12 -22.09
N THR A 570 31.16 17.29 -22.33
CA THR A 570 31.05 15.84 -22.12
C THR A 570 30.82 15.49 -20.66
N VAL A 571 31.57 16.07 -19.73
CA VAL A 571 31.43 15.84 -18.29
C VAL A 571 30.08 16.37 -17.77
N GLY A 572 29.64 17.54 -18.26
CA GLY A 572 28.31 18.06 -17.98
C GLY A 572 27.20 17.09 -18.40
N LYS A 573 27.33 16.47 -19.59
CA LYS A 573 26.40 15.44 -20.06
C LYS A 573 26.44 14.18 -19.19
N GLN A 574 27.62 13.67 -18.85
CA GLN A 574 27.75 12.49 -17.98
C GLN A 574 27.11 12.71 -16.62
N LEU A 575 27.29 13.91 -16.04
CA LEU A 575 26.63 14.29 -14.80
C LEU A 575 25.11 14.38 -14.97
N ALA A 576 24.63 14.93 -16.09
CA ALA A 576 23.19 14.98 -16.40
C ALA A 576 22.57 13.58 -16.50
N ASP A 577 23.25 12.65 -17.16
CA ASP A 577 22.82 11.25 -17.30
C ASP A 577 22.81 10.53 -15.95
N ALA A 578 23.82 10.74 -15.12
CA ALA A 578 23.85 10.19 -13.76
C ALA A 578 22.72 10.77 -12.90
N LEU A 579 22.56 12.10 -12.87
CA LEU A 579 21.51 12.77 -12.10
C LEU A 579 20.09 12.39 -12.56
N ARG A 580 19.92 11.98 -13.83
CA ARG A 580 18.64 11.45 -14.35
C ARG A 580 18.25 10.10 -13.73
N LEU A 581 19.23 9.24 -13.43
CA LEU A 581 19.01 7.91 -12.86
C LEU A 581 18.79 7.94 -11.34
N TYR A 582 19.28 8.98 -10.65
CA TYR A 582 19.13 9.15 -9.21
C TYR A 582 17.68 9.13 -8.70
N PRO A 583 16.73 9.85 -9.34
CA PRO A 583 15.30 9.73 -9.09
C PRO A 583 14.78 8.29 -8.95
N ALA A 584 15.05 7.47 -9.97
CA ALA A 584 14.60 6.10 -10.05
C ALA A 584 15.21 5.26 -8.92
N ALA A 585 16.53 5.39 -8.73
CA ALA A 585 17.28 4.72 -7.68
C ALA A 585 16.73 5.06 -6.29
N SER A 586 16.52 6.35 -5.99
CA SER A 586 16.04 6.79 -4.67
C SER A 586 14.61 6.32 -4.40
N SER A 587 13.71 6.39 -5.38
CA SER A 587 12.32 5.95 -5.22
C SER A 587 12.24 4.43 -5.00
N LEU A 588 13.01 3.67 -5.76
CA LEU A 588 13.08 2.23 -5.65
C LEU A 588 13.66 1.80 -4.29
N THR A 589 14.77 2.41 -3.87
CA THR A 589 15.35 2.17 -2.54
C THR A 589 14.34 2.50 -1.45
N GLY A 590 13.61 3.62 -1.54
CA GLY A 590 12.56 3.95 -0.58
C GLY A 590 11.47 2.88 -0.47
N ARG A 591 10.95 2.40 -1.61
CA ARG A 591 9.93 1.33 -1.65
C ARG A 591 10.43 -0.01 -1.11
N MET A 592 11.71 -0.33 -1.28
CA MET A 592 12.31 -1.57 -0.78
C MET A 592 12.73 -1.51 0.68
N MET A 593 13.14 -0.34 1.16
CA MET A 593 13.49 -0.20 2.57
C MET A 593 12.25 -0.15 3.45
N GLU A 594 11.08 0.23 2.92
CA GLU A 594 9.85 0.35 3.71
C GLU A 594 9.47 -0.93 4.49
N PRO A 595 9.42 -2.15 3.89
CA PRO A 595 9.22 -3.38 4.66
C PRO A 595 10.31 -3.65 5.70
N LEU A 596 11.57 -3.31 5.41
CA LEU A 596 12.68 -3.54 6.33
C LEU A 596 12.64 -2.59 7.55
N LEU A 597 12.08 -1.40 7.35
CA LEU A 597 11.94 -0.34 8.36
C LEU A 597 10.63 -0.44 9.14
N ALA A 598 9.67 -1.24 8.68
CA ALA A 598 8.45 -1.51 9.43
C ALA A 598 8.79 -2.15 10.80
N PRO A 599 8.05 -1.81 11.86
CA PRO A 599 8.30 -2.37 13.19
C PRO A 599 8.09 -3.89 13.20
N ASP A 600 8.86 -4.58 14.04
CA ASP A 600 8.62 -6.00 14.29
C ASP A 600 7.38 -6.16 15.18
N GLU A 601 6.52 -7.13 14.86
CA GLU A 601 5.35 -7.45 15.69
C GLU A 601 5.75 -8.16 16.99
N VAL A 602 6.77 -9.01 16.89
CA VAL A 602 7.45 -9.64 17.99
C VAL A 602 8.79 -8.92 18.10
N GLY A 603 8.98 -8.10 19.15
CA GLY A 603 10.16 -7.23 19.29
C GLY A 603 11.49 -7.92 18.94
N ALA A 604 12.44 -7.14 18.42
CA ALA A 604 13.75 -7.59 17.97
C ALA A 604 14.46 -8.42 19.05
N GLY A 605 14.36 -9.75 18.95
CA GLY A 605 14.81 -10.66 20.00
C GLY A 605 14.23 -12.07 19.83
N LEU A 606 14.34 -12.64 18.63
CA LEU A 606 14.22 -14.10 18.50
C LEU A 606 15.41 -14.83 19.14
N GLU A 607 16.54 -14.14 19.31
CA GLU A 607 17.78 -14.65 19.91
C GLU A 607 17.64 -14.89 21.42
N ASP A 608 16.91 -14.05 22.16
CA ASP A 608 16.75 -14.18 23.63
C ASP A 608 15.70 -15.21 24.07
N VAL A 609 14.94 -15.81 23.15
CA VAL A 609 13.95 -16.82 23.57
C VAL A 609 14.58 -18.19 23.86
N ALA A 610 15.85 -18.38 23.48
CA ALA A 610 16.59 -19.57 23.87
C ALA A 610 16.88 -19.61 25.38
N ASP A 611 16.97 -18.44 26.04
CA ASP A 611 17.49 -18.32 27.42
C ASP A 611 16.44 -17.91 28.48
N ALA A 612 15.19 -17.64 28.11
CA ALA A 612 14.14 -17.51 29.10
C ALA A 612 13.91 -18.89 29.76
N PRO A 613 13.97 -19.00 31.12
CA PRO A 613 13.79 -20.28 31.78
C PRO A 613 12.50 -20.91 31.27
N HIS A 614 12.61 -22.17 30.83
CA HIS A 614 11.47 -23.05 30.61
C HIS A 614 10.79 -23.25 31.98
N ALA A 615 10.09 -22.23 32.49
CA ALA A 615 9.21 -22.39 33.62
C ALA A 615 8.24 -23.48 33.19
N GLN A 616 8.34 -24.62 33.88
CA GLN A 616 7.72 -25.91 33.59
C GLN A 616 6.19 -25.81 33.61
N ALA A 617 5.59 -25.13 32.65
CA ALA A 617 4.15 -25.20 32.40
C ALA A 617 3.87 -26.55 31.74
N GLN A 618 3.63 -27.57 32.56
CA GLN A 618 3.19 -28.89 32.13
C GLN A 618 1.69 -28.83 31.80
N GLY A 619 1.30 -29.26 30.60
CA GLY A 619 -0.10 -29.31 30.14
C GLY A 619 -0.48 -28.20 29.15
N GLY A 620 -1.77 -28.14 28.81
CA GLY A 620 -2.31 -27.21 27.82
C GLY A 620 -2.15 -25.73 28.20
N VAL A 621 -2.53 -24.84 27.28
CA VAL A 621 -2.54 -23.39 27.51
C VAL A 621 -3.87 -22.96 28.13
N GLY A 622 -3.83 -22.24 29.24
CA GLY A 622 -5.00 -21.52 29.76
C GLY A 622 -5.05 -20.11 29.19
N PHE A 623 -6.22 -19.62 28.79
CA PHE A 623 -6.34 -18.24 28.32
C PHE A 623 -7.67 -17.60 28.71
N ALA A 624 -7.64 -16.27 28.86
CA ALA A 624 -8.81 -15.47 29.18
C ALA A 624 -8.87 -14.21 28.30
N LEU A 625 -10.01 -13.97 27.67
CA LEU A 625 -10.36 -12.72 27.02
C LEU A 625 -11.29 -11.96 27.97
N ARG A 626 -10.99 -10.68 28.20
CA ARG A 626 -11.76 -9.81 29.09
C ARG A 626 -12.22 -8.57 28.34
N GLN A 627 -13.53 -8.44 28.11
CA GLN A 627 -14.16 -7.31 27.41
C GLN A 627 -13.45 -6.97 26.09
N VAL A 628 -13.07 -7.98 25.31
CA VAL A 628 -12.25 -7.79 24.10
C VAL A 628 -13.12 -7.31 22.95
N GLU A 629 -12.74 -6.19 22.36
CA GLU A 629 -13.28 -5.72 21.09
C GLU A 629 -12.21 -5.74 20.01
N VAL A 630 -12.60 -6.09 18.79
CA VAL A 630 -11.72 -6.03 17.61
C VAL A 630 -12.41 -5.19 16.55
N LYS A 631 -11.72 -4.15 16.09
CA LYS A 631 -12.11 -3.34 14.94
C LYS A 631 -11.19 -3.62 13.75
N ALA A 632 -11.76 -3.77 12.56
CA ALA A 632 -11.04 -3.93 11.30
C ALA A 632 -11.70 -3.07 10.22
N ALA A 633 -10.89 -2.28 9.49
CA ALA A 633 -11.36 -1.38 8.44
C ALA A 633 -12.50 -0.43 8.89
N GLY A 634 -12.51 -0.02 10.15
CA GLY A 634 -13.57 0.84 10.73
C GLY A 634 -14.81 0.09 11.25
N PHE A 635 -14.93 -1.22 11.01
CA PHE A 635 -16.06 -2.02 11.48
C PHE A 635 -15.70 -2.85 12.71
N THR A 636 -16.63 -2.98 13.66
CA THR A 636 -16.49 -3.89 14.81
C THR A 636 -16.70 -5.32 14.36
N VAL A 637 -15.66 -6.15 14.45
CA VAL A 637 -15.66 -7.57 14.10
C VAL A 637 -15.98 -8.44 15.31
N LEU A 638 -15.48 -8.05 16.49
CA LEU A 638 -15.78 -8.68 17.77
C LEU A 638 -16.14 -7.59 18.78
N GLU A 639 -17.18 -7.84 19.58
CA GLU A 639 -17.73 -6.86 20.52
C GLU A 639 -17.87 -7.47 21.91
N GLY A 640 -17.15 -6.93 22.89
CA GLY A 640 -17.28 -7.28 24.30
C GLY A 640 -17.09 -8.77 24.63
N ILE A 641 -16.10 -9.43 24.01
CA ILE A 641 -15.88 -10.87 24.21
C ILE A 641 -15.28 -11.14 25.59
N ASP A 642 -16.00 -11.90 26.41
CA ASP A 642 -15.51 -12.50 27.66
C ASP A 642 -15.54 -14.02 27.57
N VAL A 643 -14.36 -14.65 27.60
CA VAL A 643 -14.27 -16.11 27.64
C VAL A 643 -13.04 -16.53 28.43
N THR A 644 -13.14 -17.62 29.17
CA THR A 644 -12.01 -18.24 29.86
C THR A 644 -11.96 -19.73 29.51
N VAL A 645 -10.82 -20.18 28.98
CA VAL A 645 -10.57 -21.57 28.60
C VAL A 645 -9.47 -22.12 29.50
N ARG A 646 -9.73 -23.29 30.09
CA ARG A 646 -8.82 -23.95 31.03
C ARG A 646 -7.72 -24.69 30.26
N PRO A 647 -6.52 -24.85 30.85
CA PRO A 647 -5.48 -25.71 30.30
C PRO A 647 -6.00 -27.13 29.98
N GLY A 648 -5.75 -27.62 28.76
CA GLY A 648 -6.13 -28.97 28.33
C GLY A 648 -7.60 -29.10 27.88
N GLU A 649 -8.36 -28.02 27.88
CA GLU A 649 -9.77 -28.05 27.50
C GLU A 649 -9.93 -28.14 25.97
N HIS A 650 -10.87 -28.98 25.51
CA HIS A 650 -11.23 -29.10 24.10
C HIS A 650 -12.57 -28.41 23.86
N VAL A 651 -12.55 -27.31 23.12
CA VAL A 651 -13.69 -26.41 22.92
C VAL A 651 -14.05 -26.31 21.45
N ALA A 652 -15.33 -26.54 21.13
CA ALA A 652 -15.86 -26.30 19.80
C ALA A 652 -16.32 -24.84 19.63
N ILE A 653 -16.20 -24.28 18.43
CA ILE A 653 -16.68 -22.93 18.11
C ILE A 653 -17.60 -23.02 16.90
N VAL A 654 -18.83 -22.52 17.04
CA VAL A 654 -19.86 -22.53 15.99
C VAL A 654 -20.55 -21.17 15.86
N GLY A 655 -21.27 -21.02 14.76
CA GLY A 655 -21.99 -19.80 14.43
C GLY A 655 -22.10 -19.61 12.92
N PRO A 656 -22.97 -18.71 12.45
CA PRO A 656 -23.15 -18.45 11.03
C PRO A 656 -21.85 -17.99 10.34
N SER A 657 -21.82 -18.09 9.01
CA SER A 657 -20.70 -17.54 8.22
C SER A 657 -20.58 -16.04 8.47
N GLY A 658 -19.35 -15.53 8.60
CA GLY A 658 -19.11 -14.12 8.93
C GLY A 658 -19.33 -13.73 10.40
N ALA A 659 -19.68 -14.65 11.30
CA ALA A 659 -19.94 -14.31 12.71
C ALA A 659 -18.72 -13.85 13.52
N GLY A 660 -17.49 -13.99 13.01
CA GLY A 660 -16.25 -13.63 13.73
C GLY A 660 -15.45 -14.80 14.31
N LYS A 661 -15.78 -16.06 13.97
CA LYS A 661 -15.12 -17.28 14.49
C LYS A 661 -13.60 -17.31 14.25
N SER A 662 -13.17 -17.17 13.00
CA SER A 662 -11.74 -17.13 12.65
C SER A 662 -11.05 -15.89 13.22
N SER A 663 -11.78 -14.78 13.39
CA SER A 663 -11.26 -13.56 14.02
C SER A 663 -10.96 -13.78 15.51
N LEU A 664 -11.81 -14.54 16.22
CA LEU A 664 -11.62 -14.88 17.63
C LEU A 664 -10.31 -15.66 17.85
N VAL A 665 -10.11 -16.75 17.09
CA VAL A 665 -8.86 -17.52 17.18
C VAL A 665 -7.67 -16.74 16.63
N GLY A 666 -7.91 -15.85 15.67
CA GLY A 666 -6.91 -14.94 15.14
C GLY A 666 -6.31 -14.00 16.18
N ILE A 667 -7.01 -13.67 17.27
CA ILE A 667 -6.45 -12.92 18.40
C ILE A 667 -5.30 -13.72 19.05
N LEU A 668 -5.50 -15.01 19.32
CA LEU A 668 -4.50 -15.88 19.94
C LEU A 668 -3.28 -16.10 19.03
N LEU A 669 -3.50 -16.06 17.72
CA LEU A 669 -2.43 -16.11 16.72
C LEU A 669 -1.73 -14.77 16.51
N GLY A 670 -2.24 -13.67 17.10
CA GLY A 670 -1.72 -12.31 16.95
C GLY A 670 -2.17 -11.59 15.68
N TRP A 671 -3.07 -12.19 14.89
CA TRP A 671 -3.58 -11.64 13.63
C TRP A 671 -4.49 -10.43 13.84
N HIS A 672 -5.18 -10.41 14.97
CA HIS A 672 -6.04 -9.32 15.40
C HIS A 672 -5.56 -8.82 16.75
N ARG A 673 -5.32 -7.51 16.85
CA ARG A 673 -5.07 -6.85 18.14
C ARG A 673 -6.40 -6.33 18.69
N PRO A 674 -6.67 -6.51 20.00
CA PRO A 674 -7.82 -5.88 20.64
C PRO A 674 -7.75 -4.36 20.50
N SER A 675 -8.85 -3.71 20.11
CA SER A 675 -8.99 -2.25 20.20
C SER A 675 -9.29 -1.79 21.63
N SER A 676 -9.90 -2.67 22.43
CA SER A 676 -10.19 -2.50 23.85
C SER A 676 -10.23 -3.88 24.52
N GLY A 677 -10.19 -3.90 25.86
CA GLY A 677 -10.08 -5.14 26.64
C GLY A 677 -8.65 -5.68 26.72
N ARG A 678 -8.51 -6.89 27.26
CA ARG A 678 -7.21 -7.56 27.40
C ARG A 678 -7.29 -9.07 27.18
N VAL A 679 -6.19 -9.64 26.71
CA VAL A 679 -6.05 -11.07 26.42
C VAL A 679 -4.90 -11.60 27.26
N GLU A 680 -5.18 -12.57 28.12
CA GLU A 680 -4.21 -13.18 29.02
C GLU A 680 -4.01 -14.65 28.66
N VAL A 681 -2.76 -15.10 28.62
CA VAL A 681 -2.35 -16.47 28.32
C VAL A 681 -1.42 -16.93 29.45
N ASP A 682 -1.79 -18.03 30.11
CA ASP A 682 -1.15 -18.53 31.33
C ASP A 682 -0.95 -17.42 32.40
N GLY A 683 -1.91 -16.48 32.49
CA GLY A 683 -1.89 -15.35 33.42
C GLY A 683 -1.00 -14.17 33.00
N GLN A 684 -0.42 -14.19 31.80
CA GLN A 684 0.40 -13.09 31.24
C GLN A 684 -0.31 -12.43 30.07
N LEU A 685 -0.18 -11.12 29.91
CA LEU A 685 -0.76 -10.40 28.77
C LEU A 685 -0.17 -10.91 27.44
N LEU A 686 -1.01 -11.12 26.43
CA LEU A 686 -0.62 -11.66 25.12
C LEU A 686 0.08 -10.58 24.27
N GLU A 687 1.33 -10.27 24.60
CA GLU A 687 2.15 -9.29 23.88
C GLU A 687 3.60 -9.77 23.74
N GLY A 688 4.29 -9.27 22.70
CA GLY A 688 5.73 -9.48 22.48
C GLY A 688 6.18 -10.94 22.59
N GLN A 689 6.99 -11.23 23.61
CA GLN A 689 7.58 -12.56 23.83
C GLN A 689 6.55 -13.64 24.19
N VAL A 690 5.43 -13.27 24.83
CA VAL A 690 4.36 -14.24 25.20
C VAL A 690 3.69 -14.76 23.93
N LEU A 691 3.37 -13.89 22.97
CA LEU A 691 2.83 -14.27 21.67
C LEU A 691 3.80 -15.17 20.89
N ALA A 692 5.10 -14.83 20.88
CA ALA A 692 6.12 -15.64 20.22
C ALA A 692 6.25 -17.05 20.83
N ARG A 693 6.17 -17.14 22.16
CA ARG A 693 6.16 -18.42 22.88
C ARG A 693 4.91 -19.23 22.56
N LEU A 694 3.74 -18.59 22.57
CA LEU A 694 2.48 -19.23 22.22
C LEU A 694 2.53 -19.80 20.80
N ARG A 695 2.90 -18.98 19.79
CA ARG A 695 3.06 -19.41 18.39
C ARG A 695 4.01 -20.60 18.22
N ARG A 696 5.07 -20.70 19.05
CA ARG A 696 5.99 -21.87 19.07
C ARG A 696 5.34 -23.15 19.58
N GLN A 697 4.36 -23.03 20.46
CA GLN A 697 3.64 -24.12 21.13
C GLN A 697 2.26 -24.40 20.50
N THR A 698 1.89 -23.69 19.43
CA THR A 698 0.58 -23.82 18.77
C THR A 698 0.62 -24.73 17.56
N ALA A 699 -0.18 -25.79 17.50
CA ALA A 699 -0.50 -26.48 16.25
C ALA A 699 -1.66 -25.75 15.55
N TRP A 700 -1.46 -25.33 14.30
CA TRP A 700 -2.48 -24.61 13.53
C TRP A 700 -2.85 -25.38 12.28
N VAL A 701 -4.14 -25.58 12.06
CA VAL A 701 -4.71 -26.10 10.82
C VAL A 701 -5.58 -25.00 10.23
N GLU A 702 -5.01 -24.28 9.26
CA GLU A 702 -5.71 -23.25 8.48
C GLU A 702 -6.90 -23.81 7.68
N PRO A 703 -7.90 -22.99 7.28
CA PRO A 703 -9.01 -23.45 6.45
C PRO A 703 -8.61 -23.85 5.03
N GLU A 704 -7.70 -23.11 4.41
CA GLU A 704 -7.19 -23.37 3.05
C GLU A 704 -6.00 -24.33 3.07
N VAL A 705 -5.73 -25.00 1.95
CA VAL A 705 -4.59 -25.95 1.86
C VAL A 705 -3.42 -25.23 1.18
N THR A 706 -2.46 -24.76 1.97
CA THR A 706 -1.23 -24.16 1.44
C THR A 706 -0.06 -25.15 1.51
N LEU A 707 0.29 -25.74 0.36
CA LEU A 707 1.43 -26.65 0.23
C LEU A 707 2.51 -26.06 -0.68
N TRP A 708 3.76 -26.25 -0.27
CA TRP A 708 4.92 -25.82 -1.01
C TRP A 708 5.20 -26.83 -2.13
N ASN A 709 5.77 -26.35 -3.25
CA ASN A 709 6.26 -27.22 -4.32
C ASN A 709 7.55 -27.96 -3.91
N LYS A 710 7.40 -28.84 -2.92
CA LYS A 710 8.43 -29.61 -2.22
C LYS A 710 7.93 -31.04 -2.00
N SER A 711 8.80 -31.91 -1.46
CA SER A 711 8.42 -33.28 -1.12
C SER A 711 7.35 -33.35 -0.02
N LEU A 712 6.71 -34.52 0.14
CA LEU A 712 5.76 -34.77 1.23
C LEU A 712 6.41 -34.54 2.60
N VAL A 713 7.61 -35.09 2.83
CA VAL A 713 8.31 -34.94 4.10
C VAL A 713 8.67 -33.47 4.40
N GLU A 714 9.13 -32.72 3.41
CA GLU A 714 9.44 -31.30 3.60
C GLU A 714 8.18 -30.48 3.90
N ASN A 715 7.03 -30.83 3.31
CA ASN A 715 5.75 -30.17 3.59
C ASN A 715 5.21 -30.50 4.98
N LEU A 716 5.49 -31.69 5.51
CA LEU A 716 5.11 -32.08 6.88
C LEU A 716 6.04 -31.44 7.91
N ALA A 717 7.35 -31.38 7.63
CA ALA A 717 8.39 -31.01 8.58
C ALA A 717 8.71 -29.51 8.64
N TYR A 718 8.16 -28.67 7.75
CA TYR A 718 8.50 -27.24 7.81
C TYR A 718 8.02 -26.65 9.15
N GLY A 719 8.95 -26.03 9.90
CA GLY A 719 8.69 -25.52 11.26
C GLY A 719 9.00 -26.49 12.40
N VAL A 720 9.54 -27.68 12.10
CA VAL A 720 10.05 -28.65 13.09
C VAL A 720 11.56 -28.78 12.93
N GLU A 721 12.30 -28.85 14.05
CA GLU A 721 13.74 -29.09 14.02
C GLU A 721 14.05 -30.47 13.44
N THR A 722 15.12 -30.59 12.65
CA THR A 722 15.42 -31.82 11.90
C THR A 722 15.56 -33.05 12.81
N GLY A 723 16.03 -32.87 14.05
CA GLY A 723 16.15 -33.96 15.04
C GLY A 723 14.81 -34.55 15.48
N ASP A 724 13.73 -33.77 15.48
CA ASP A 724 12.41 -34.17 16.00
C ASP A 724 11.51 -34.81 14.94
N VAL A 725 11.87 -34.70 13.66
CA VAL A 725 11.05 -35.18 12.54
C VAL A 725 10.99 -36.71 12.50
N LEU A 726 12.16 -37.37 12.51
CA LEU A 726 12.26 -38.81 12.27
C LEU A 726 11.52 -39.66 13.33
N PRO A 727 11.59 -39.34 14.64
CA PRO A 727 10.85 -40.09 15.65
C PRO A 727 9.33 -39.96 15.53
N ARG A 728 8.83 -38.83 15.01
CA ARG A 728 7.40 -38.47 15.05
C ARG A 728 6.67 -38.67 13.72
N VAL A 729 7.39 -38.71 12.58
CA VAL A 729 6.77 -38.75 11.24
C VAL A 729 5.83 -39.94 11.07
N GLY A 730 6.19 -41.12 11.58
CA GLY A 730 5.33 -42.31 11.50
C GLY A 730 4.01 -42.16 12.27
N GLN A 731 4.05 -41.50 13.44
CA GLN A 731 2.85 -41.20 14.24
C GLN A 731 1.99 -40.15 13.53
N ALA A 732 2.60 -39.08 13.04
CA ALA A 732 1.88 -38.03 12.31
C ALA A 732 1.19 -38.56 11.04
N LEU A 733 1.85 -39.45 10.29
CA LEU A 733 1.26 -40.10 9.11
C LEU A 733 0.05 -40.98 9.47
N ARG A 734 0.11 -41.72 10.59
CA ARG A 734 -1.02 -42.54 11.06
C ARG A 734 -2.17 -41.67 11.58
N ALA A 735 -1.87 -40.68 12.39
CA ALA A 735 -2.88 -39.79 12.98
C ALA A 735 -3.60 -38.96 11.91
N ALA A 736 -2.88 -38.56 10.85
CA ALA A 736 -3.44 -37.84 9.72
C ALA A 736 -3.97 -38.72 8.58
N ASP A 737 -4.02 -40.04 8.75
CA ASP A 737 -4.55 -40.97 7.75
C ASP A 737 -3.81 -40.94 6.40
N LEU A 738 -2.49 -40.75 6.42
CA LEU A 738 -1.65 -40.59 5.22
C LEU A 738 -0.94 -41.88 4.78
N ILE A 739 -1.04 -42.98 5.52
CA ILE A 739 -0.32 -44.24 5.23
C ILE A 739 -0.72 -44.82 3.88
N GLU A 740 -2.02 -45.05 3.64
CA GLU A 740 -2.50 -45.58 2.35
C GLU A 740 -2.20 -44.64 1.16
N PHE A 741 -2.12 -43.35 1.45
CA PHE A 741 -1.75 -42.36 0.45
C PHE A 741 -0.26 -42.45 0.13
N LEU A 742 0.59 -42.58 1.14
CA LEU A 742 2.04 -42.74 1.01
C LEU A 742 2.39 -43.97 0.17
N ASP A 743 1.69 -45.09 0.35
CA ASP A 743 1.91 -46.33 -0.41
C ASP A 743 1.63 -46.19 -1.91
N LYS A 744 0.79 -45.21 -2.29
CA LYS A 744 0.43 -44.93 -3.68
C LYS A 744 1.39 -43.93 -4.34
N LEU A 745 2.30 -43.32 -3.58
CA LEU A 745 3.22 -42.31 -4.10
C LEU A 745 4.47 -42.93 -4.74
N PRO A 746 4.87 -42.47 -5.94
CA PRO A 746 5.98 -43.07 -6.70
C PRO A 746 7.33 -43.03 -5.99
N GLN A 747 7.58 -42.02 -5.14
CA GLN A 747 8.83 -41.86 -4.38
C GLN A 747 8.57 -41.80 -2.87
N GLY A 748 7.41 -42.30 -2.41
CA GLY A 748 6.98 -42.22 -1.03
C GLY A 748 7.11 -40.79 -0.48
N LEU A 749 7.81 -40.64 0.65
CA LEU A 749 8.04 -39.38 1.35
C LEU A 749 8.74 -38.30 0.52
N GLN A 750 9.54 -38.69 -0.49
CA GLN A 750 10.29 -37.76 -1.34
C GLN A 750 9.46 -37.24 -2.53
N THR A 751 8.23 -37.72 -2.71
CA THR A 751 7.38 -37.31 -3.82
C THR A 751 7.01 -35.83 -3.71
N ARG A 752 7.27 -35.07 -4.79
CA ARG A 752 6.87 -33.67 -4.90
C ARG A 752 5.36 -33.52 -5.03
N LEU A 753 4.78 -32.56 -4.32
CA LEU A 753 3.32 -32.36 -4.27
C LEU A 753 2.78 -31.32 -5.28
N GLY A 754 3.67 -30.66 -6.03
CA GLY A 754 3.31 -29.60 -6.97
C GLY A 754 3.08 -28.24 -6.30
N GLU A 755 2.98 -27.18 -7.10
CA GLU A 755 2.67 -25.83 -6.62
C GLU A 755 1.26 -25.79 -6.02
N GLY A 756 1.14 -25.28 -4.79
CA GLY A 756 -0.12 -25.25 -4.05
C GLY A 756 -0.70 -26.64 -3.74
N GLY A 757 0.07 -27.72 -3.92
CA GLY A 757 -0.46 -29.07 -3.81
C GLY A 757 -1.29 -29.53 -5.02
N SER A 758 -1.06 -28.95 -6.20
CA SER A 758 -1.83 -29.25 -7.43
C SER A 758 -1.82 -30.72 -7.89
N LEU A 759 -0.92 -31.55 -7.36
CA LEU A 759 -0.87 -33.00 -7.62
C LEU A 759 -1.71 -33.81 -6.62
N LEU A 760 -2.41 -33.17 -5.68
CA LEU A 760 -3.23 -33.79 -4.66
C LEU A 760 -4.72 -33.56 -4.91
N SER A 761 -5.54 -34.51 -4.48
CA SER A 761 -6.97 -34.22 -4.26
C SER A 761 -7.15 -33.28 -3.05
N GLY A 762 -8.27 -32.54 -3.00
CA GLY A 762 -8.55 -31.63 -1.88
C GLY A 762 -8.48 -32.32 -0.51
N GLY A 763 -9.03 -33.54 -0.40
CA GLY A 763 -8.98 -34.33 0.82
C GLY A 763 -7.58 -34.85 1.18
N GLN A 764 -6.74 -35.18 0.18
CA GLN A 764 -5.33 -35.52 0.43
C GLN A 764 -4.56 -34.31 0.96
N GLY A 765 -4.76 -33.14 0.34
CA GLY A 765 -4.13 -31.89 0.76
C GLY A 765 -4.46 -31.51 2.21
N GLN A 766 -5.71 -31.67 2.63
CA GLN A 766 -6.13 -31.43 4.02
C GLN A 766 -5.47 -32.38 5.01
N ARG A 767 -5.36 -33.66 4.67
CA ARG A 767 -4.66 -34.63 5.52
C ARG A 767 -3.17 -34.32 5.64
N VAL A 768 -2.51 -33.86 4.57
CA VAL A 768 -1.11 -33.39 4.64
C VAL A 768 -0.97 -32.18 5.56
N ARG A 769 -1.89 -31.21 5.47
CA ARG A 769 -1.94 -30.05 6.37
C ARG A 769 -2.15 -30.45 7.83
N LEU A 770 -3.04 -31.41 8.10
CA LEU A 770 -3.24 -31.96 9.44
C LEU A 770 -1.98 -32.66 9.95
N GLY A 771 -1.35 -33.49 9.11
CA GLY A 771 -0.10 -34.18 9.45
C GLY A 771 1.02 -33.21 9.83
N ARG A 772 1.11 -32.06 9.15
CA ARG A 772 2.03 -30.98 9.51
C ARG A 772 1.77 -30.44 10.91
N ALA A 773 0.51 -30.18 11.26
CA ALA A 773 0.14 -29.69 12.59
C ALA A 773 0.47 -30.73 13.69
N LEU A 774 0.20 -32.01 13.43
CA LEU A 774 0.44 -33.12 14.38
C LEU A 774 1.92 -33.50 14.51
N LEU A 775 2.74 -33.22 13.50
CA LEU A 775 4.17 -33.50 13.56
C LEU A 775 4.90 -32.60 14.59
N ARG A 776 4.35 -31.41 14.85
CA ARG A 776 4.95 -30.41 15.73
C ARG A 776 5.18 -30.98 17.16
N PRO A 777 6.39 -30.86 17.73
CA PRO A 777 6.65 -31.27 19.10
C PRO A 777 6.14 -30.24 20.11
N GLY A 778 5.88 -30.69 21.35
CA GLY A 778 5.60 -29.79 22.48
C GLY A 778 4.35 -28.91 22.33
N VAL A 779 3.35 -29.36 21.58
CA VAL A 779 2.11 -28.61 21.34
C VAL A 779 1.34 -28.47 22.67
N ARG A 780 1.05 -27.24 23.09
CA ARG A 780 0.21 -26.92 24.26
C ARG A 780 -1.13 -26.29 23.87
N LEU A 781 -1.22 -25.71 22.67
CA LEU A 781 -2.44 -25.18 22.08
C LEU A 781 -2.59 -25.76 20.67
N ALA A 782 -3.76 -26.28 20.33
CA ALA A 782 -4.11 -26.65 18.98
C ALA A 782 -5.32 -25.82 18.54
N ILE A 783 -5.26 -25.28 17.33
CA ILE A 783 -6.36 -24.54 16.75
C ILE A 783 -6.64 -25.14 15.37
N PHE A 784 -7.86 -25.64 15.20
CA PHE A 784 -8.34 -26.21 13.96
C PHE A 784 -9.45 -25.33 13.41
N ASP A 785 -9.24 -24.72 12.25
CA ASP A 785 -10.24 -23.91 11.57
C ASP A 785 -10.74 -24.65 10.33
N GLU A 786 -11.92 -25.25 10.46
CA GLU A 786 -12.54 -26.11 9.44
C GLU A 786 -11.57 -27.18 8.86
N PRO A 787 -10.97 -28.02 9.71
CA PRO A 787 -9.82 -28.85 9.35
C PRO A 787 -10.12 -29.91 8.28
N PHE A 788 -11.39 -30.27 8.05
CA PHE A 788 -11.79 -31.46 7.28
C PHE A 788 -12.81 -31.16 6.15
N ARG A 789 -12.85 -29.92 5.64
CA ARG A 789 -13.84 -29.48 4.65
C ARG A 789 -13.85 -30.36 3.38
N GLY A 790 -14.99 -30.97 3.02
CA GLY A 790 -15.06 -31.80 1.80
C GLY A 790 -14.46 -33.20 1.93
N LEU A 791 -14.12 -33.64 3.15
CA LEU A 791 -13.94 -35.06 3.48
C LEU A 791 -15.28 -35.72 3.82
N GLU A 792 -15.37 -37.02 3.60
CA GLU A 792 -16.53 -37.85 3.96
C GLU A 792 -16.76 -37.89 5.48
N ARG A 793 -18.02 -37.86 5.91
CA ARG A 793 -18.43 -37.70 7.32
C ARG A 793 -17.76 -38.71 8.26
N ASP A 794 -17.77 -39.99 7.91
CA ASP A 794 -17.18 -41.05 8.75
C ASP A 794 -15.67 -40.85 8.91
N ARG A 795 -14.99 -40.43 7.84
CA ARG A 795 -13.56 -40.11 7.87
C ARG A 795 -13.27 -38.85 8.69
N ARG A 796 -14.12 -37.83 8.64
CA ARG A 796 -13.99 -36.61 9.47
C ARG A 796 -14.10 -36.96 10.96
N ALA A 797 -15.14 -37.71 11.33
CA ALA A 797 -15.34 -38.15 12.71
C ALA A 797 -14.12 -38.95 13.22
N ALA A 798 -13.63 -39.91 12.43
CA ALA A 798 -12.46 -40.70 12.79
C ALA A 798 -11.15 -39.88 12.88
N LEU A 799 -10.97 -38.86 12.03
CA LEU A 799 -9.82 -37.97 12.08
C LEU A 799 -9.88 -37.02 13.27
N LEU A 800 -11.06 -36.45 13.56
CA LEU A 800 -11.28 -35.59 14.71
C LEU A 800 -10.99 -36.32 16.01
N GLU A 801 -11.55 -37.52 16.17
CA GLU A 801 -11.35 -38.34 17.37
C GLU A 801 -9.88 -38.68 17.58
N ARG A 802 -9.19 -39.19 16.55
CA ARG A 802 -7.75 -39.45 16.60
C ARG A 802 -6.95 -38.19 16.95
N SER A 803 -7.26 -37.06 16.30
CA SER A 803 -6.54 -35.81 16.55
C SER A 803 -6.72 -35.32 17.99
N ARG A 804 -7.93 -35.48 18.56
CA ARG A 804 -8.20 -35.16 19.97
C ARG A 804 -7.45 -36.07 20.93
N GLN A 805 -7.35 -37.36 20.63
CA GLN A 805 -6.59 -38.30 21.46
C GLN A 805 -5.10 -37.95 21.48
N GLU A 806 -4.52 -37.69 20.31
CA GLU A 806 -3.12 -37.28 20.14
C GLU A 806 -2.81 -35.94 20.82
N LEU A 807 -3.80 -35.04 20.88
CA LEU A 807 -3.68 -33.70 21.47
C LEU A 807 -4.30 -33.59 22.87
N SER A 808 -4.58 -34.71 23.54
CA SER A 808 -5.26 -34.73 24.85
C SER A 808 -4.53 -33.97 25.97
N GLY A 809 -3.21 -33.78 25.84
CA GLY A 809 -2.41 -32.95 26.75
C GLY A 809 -2.39 -31.46 26.40
N ALA A 810 -3.01 -31.04 25.30
CA ALA A 810 -3.05 -29.68 24.80
C ALA A 810 -4.47 -29.10 24.91
N THR A 811 -4.58 -27.77 24.96
CA THR A 811 -5.87 -27.09 24.79
C THR A 811 -6.23 -27.11 23.31
N LEU A 812 -7.45 -27.50 22.93
CA LEU A 812 -7.89 -27.55 21.54
C LEU A 812 -9.06 -26.60 21.29
N LEU A 813 -8.92 -25.71 20.31
CA LEU A 813 -10.01 -24.89 19.76
C LEU A 813 -10.36 -25.39 18.37
N CYS A 814 -11.60 -25.81 18.16
CA CYS A 814 -12.03 -26.38 16.89
C CYS A 814 -13.23 -25.60 16.33
N ILE A 815 -13.00 -24.82 15.27
CA ILE A 815 -14.08 -24.16 14.52
C ILE A 815 -14.71 -25.21 13.59
N MET A 816 -16.01 -25.43 13.77
CA MET A 816 -16.77 -26.43 13.04
C MET A 816 -17.88 -25.80 12.21
N HIS A 817 -18.07 -26.32 11.01
CA HIS A 817 -19.21 -25.97 10.15
C HIS A 817 -20.35 -26.99 10.26
N ASP A 818 -20.04 -28.25 10.58
CA ASP A 818 -21.03 -29.28 10.90
C ASP A 818 -21.32 -29.18 12.40
N ILE A 819 -22.51 -28.69 12.74
CA ILE A 819 -22.85 -28.38 14.14
C ILE A 819 -23.06 -29.68 14.91
N GLU A 820 -23.55 -30.73 14.26
CA GLU A 820 -23.76 -32.04 14.88
C GLU A 820 -22.44 -32.66 15.38
N GLU A 821 -21.32 -32.46 14.67
CA GLU A 821 -19.99 -32.94 15.09
C GLU A 821 -19.55 -32.34 16.44
N THR A 822 -20.08 -31.17 16.82
CA THR A 822 -19.76 -30.52 18.09
C THR A 822 -20.36 -31.21 19.31
N MET A 823 -21.34 -32.11 19.14
CA MET A 823 -21.92 -32.92 20.23
C MET A 823 -20.93 -33.87 20.91
N THR A 824 -19.78 -34.08 20.27
CA THR A 824 -18.66 -34.87 20.81
C THR A 824 -17.79 -34.06 21.78
N PHE A 825 -17.96 -32.74 21.85
CA PHE A 825 -17.20 -31.85 22.73
C PHE A 825 -17.94 -31.64 24.06
N ASP A 826 -17.17 -31.35 25.10
CA ASP A 826 -17.72 -31.07 26.43
C ASP A 826 -18.20 -29.62 26.57
N ARG A 827 -17.72 -28.73 25.69
CA ARG A 827 -18.04 -27.30 25.67
C ARG A 827 -18.08 -26.76 24.25
N VAL A 828 -19.05 -25.90 23.97
CA VAL A 828 -19.19 -25.17 22.70
C VAL A 828 -19.38 -23.68 22.95
N LEU A 829 -18.72 -22.86 22.13
CA LEU A 829 -18.89 -21.41 22.07
C LEU A 829 -19.71 -21.06 20.82
N VAL A 830 -20.81 -20.34 21.02
CA VAL A 830 -21.69 -19.89 19.94
C VAL A 830 -21.48 -18.41 19.70
N ILE A 831 -20.98 -18.07 18.51
CA ILE A 831 -20.71 -16.68 18.11
C ILE A 831 -21.76 -16.22 17.10
N GLN A 832 -22.35 -15.06 17.33
CA GLN A 832 -23.29 -14.43 16.40
C GLN A 832 -23.08 -12.92 16.39
N GLY A 833 -22.94 -12.33 15.19
CA GLY A 833 -22.75 -10.89 15.03
C GLY A 833 -21.55 -10.33 15.81
N GLY A 834 -20.45 -11.08 15.91
CA GLY A 834 -19.26 -10.65 16.64
C GLY A 834 -19.36 -10.78 18.17
N LYS A 835 -20.44 -11.35 18.71
CA LYS A 835 -20.66 -11.54 20.16
C LYS A 835 -20.64 -13.01 20.52
N LEU A 836 -20.13 -13.33 21.72
CA LEU A 836 -20.30 -14.63 22.32
C LEU A 836 -21.70 -14.71 22.96
N VAL A 837 -22.59 -15.50 22.36
CA VAL A 837 -24.00 -15.55 22.79
C VAL A 837 -24.26 -16.70 23.76
N GLU A 838 -23.61 -17.84 23.54
CA GLU A 838 -23.75 -19.02 24.40
C GLU A 838 -22.39 -19.70 24.62
N ASP A 839 -22.20 -20.20 25.84
CA ASP A 839 -21.00 -20.91 26.29
C ASP A 839 -21.41 -21.98 27.29
N ALA A 840 -21.60 -23.22 26.82
CA ALA A 840 -22.06 -24.34 27.66
C ALA A 840 -21.79 -25.70 26.98
N ASN A 841 -22.26 -26.79 27.61
CA ASN A 841 -22.22 -28.12 27.00
C ASN A 841 -23.18 -28.19 25.78
N PRO A 842 -22.74 -28.69 24.61
CA PRO A 842 -23.58 -28.74 23.42
C PRO A 842 -24.88 -29.55 23.61
N ARG A 843 -24.86 -30.61 24.42
CA ARG A 843 -26.05 -31.45 24.67
C ARG A 843 -27.09 -30.71 25.52
N GLU A 844 -26.65 -29.87 26.44
CA GLU A 844 -27.53 -29.02 27.24
C GLU A 844 -28.17 -27.93 26.38
N LEU A 845 -27.36 -27.25 25.56
CA LEU A 845 -27.85 -26.23 24.63
C LEU A 845 -28.81 -26.80 23.58
N ALA A 846 -28.61 -28.04 23.14
CA ALA A 846 -29.52 -28.70 22.20
C ALA A 846 -30.89 -29.02 22.83
N ALA A 847 -30.95 -29.27 24.13
CA ALA A 847 -32.20 -29.55 24.84
C ALA A 847 -33.03 -28.27 25.09
N ARG A 848 -32.37 -27.12 25.23
CA ARG A 848 -33.00 -25.81 25.49
C ARG A 848 -33.74 -25.30 24.26
N ALA A 849 -35.01 -24.91 24.42
CA ALA A 849 -35.85 -24.45 23.31
C ALA A 849 -35.51 -23.02 22.84
N ASP A 850 -34.96 -22.19 23.73
CA ASP A 850 -34.57 -20.80 23.53
C ASP A 850 -33.13 -20.64 22.99
N SER A 851 -32.42 -21.75 22.78
CA SER A 851 -31.00 -21.77 22.47
C SER A 851 -30.70 -21.49 21.00
N VAL A 852 -29.72 -20.61 20.76
CA VAL A 852 -29.25 -20.28 19.41
C VAL A 852 -28.57 -21.51 18.79
N TYR A 853 -27.77 -22.24 19.56
CA TYR A 853 -27.18 -23.50 19.14
C TYR A 853 -28.21 -24.50 18.64
N ARG A 854 -29.34 -24.66 19.35
CA ARG A 854 -30.43 -25.53 18.91
C ARG A 854 -31.03 -25.06 17.59
N SER A 855 -31.27 -23.75 17.43
CA SER A 855 -31.80 -23.25 16.16
C SER A 855 -30.88 -23.56 14.98
N LEU A 856 -29.56 -23.47 15.17
CA LEU A 856 -28.56 -23.80 14.16
C LEU A 856 -28.58 -25.30 13.83
N LEU A 857 -28.71 -26.18 14.82
CA LEU A 857 -28.89 -27.62 14.62
C LEU A 857 -30.17 -27.95 13.83
N ASP A 858 -31.28 -27.33 14.20
CA ASP A 858 -32.58 -27.54 13.54
C ASP A 858 -32.55 -27.05 12.08
N GLU A 859 -31.86 -25.94 11.79
CA GLU A 859 -31.60 -25.47 10.43
C GLU A 859 -30.77 -26.47 9.62
N GLU A 860 -29.68 -26.98 10.17
CA GLU A 860 -28.84 -27.97 9.50
C GLU A 860 -29.62 -29.27 9.22
N ALA A 861 -30.40 -29.75 10.18
CA ALA A 861 -31.26 -30.93 10.03
C ALA A 861 -32.32 -30.72 8.94
N ARG A 862 -32.98 -29.56 8.91
CA ARG A 862 -33.95 -29.19 7.87
C ARG A 862 -33.30 -29.17 6.48
N MET A 863 -32.16 -28.52 6.34
CA MET A 863 -31.40 -28.48 5.08
C MET A 863 -31.08 -29.90 4.57
N ARG A 864 -30.59 -30.78 5.46
CA ARG A 864 -30.30 -32.18 5.11
C ARG A 864 -31.56 -32.95 4.70
N ALA A 865 -32.67 -32.76 5.40
CA ALA A 865 -33.94 -33.39 5.05
C ALA A 865 -34.43 -32.95 3.66
N THR A 866 -34.31 -31.66 3.32
CA THR A 866 -34.67 -31.13 1.99
C THR A 866 -33.81 -31.75 0.88
N LEU A 867 -32.50 -31.86 1.09
CA LEU A 867 -31.56 -32.44 0.11
C LEU A 867 -31.74 -33.95 -0.06
N SER A 868 -32.15 -34.66 0.99
CA SER A 868 -32.33 -36.11 0.95
C SER A 868 -33.74 -36.57 0.55
N GLY A 869 -34.78 -35.78 0.83
CA GLY A 869 -36.19 -36.18 0.69
C GLY A 869 -36.97 -35.59 -0.50
N GLY A 870 -36.42 -34.62 -1.23
CA GLY A 870 -37.13 -34.02 -2.37
C GLY A 870 -37.17 -34.95 -3.59
N GLY A 871 -38.37 -35.36 -4.04
CA GLY A 871 -38.61 -36.18 -5.24
C GLY A 871 -38.18 -35.56 -6.59
N GLY A 872 -37.44 -34.45 -6.57
CA GLY A 872 -36.91 -33.75 -7.75
C GLY A 872 -35.40 -33.87 -7.98
N TRP A 873 -34.65 -34.52 -7.07
CA TRP A 873 -33.19 -34.63 -7.19
C TRP A 873 -32.76 -35.99 -7.75
N ARG A 874 -32.01 -36.00 -8.86
CA ARG A 874 -31.33 -37.19 -9.38
C ARG A 874 -30.01 -37.39 -8.64
N ARG A 875 -29.79 -38.58 -8.07
CA ARG A 875 -28.52 -38.92 -7.41
C ARG A 875 -27.59 -39.61 -8.38
N MET A 876 -26.62 -38.87 -8.89
CA MET A 876 -25.58 -39.41 -9.77
C MET A 876 -24.33 -39.69 -8.93
N VAL A 877 -23.79 -40.90 -9.05
CA VAL A 877 -22.59 -41.37 -8.35
C VAL A 877 -21.50 -41.61 -9.37
N LEU A 878 -20.39 -40.90 -9.24
CA LEU A 878 -19.20 -41.08 -10.06
C LEU A 878 -18.16 -41.87 -9.27
N GLU A 879 -18.03 -43.16 -9.55
CA GLU A 879 -17.04 -44.05 -8.93
C GLU A 879 -16.08 -44.57 -9.99
N GLN A 880 -14.76 -44.40 -9.78
CA GLN A 880 -13.72 -44.81 -10.73
C GLN A 880 -13.91 -44.27 -12.17
N GLY A 881 -14.53 -43.10 -12.32
CA GLY A 881 -14.82 -42.49 -13.63
C GLY A 881 -16.09 -42.98 -14.31
N LEU A 882 -16.86 -43.88 -13.68
CA LEU A 882 -18.16 -44.36 -14.16
C LEU A 882 -19.30 -43.63 -13.43
N LEU A 883 -20.20 -43.00 -14.21
CA LEU A 883 -21.36 -42.26 -13.69
C LEU A 883 -22.58 -43.18 -13.67
N THR A 884 -23.14 -43.41 -12.49
CA THR A 884 -24.32 -44.26 -12.28
C THR A 884 -25.42 -43.47 -11.56
N GLU A 885 -26.68 -43.68 -11.91
CA GLU A 885 -27.81 -43.06 -11.22
C GLU A 885 -28.31 -44.01 -10.11
N ARG A 886 -28.27 -43.57 -8.85
CA ARG A 886 -28.87 -44.32 -7.73
C ARG A 886 -30.33 -43.90 -7.58
N PRO A 887 -31.29 -44.85 -7.56
CA PRO A 887 -32.68 -44.52 -7.30
C PRO A 887 -32.85 -43.93 -5.90
N ALA A 888 -33.77 -42.97 -5.76
CA ALA A 888 -34.11 -42.37 -4.48
C ALA A 888 -34.94 -43.35 -3.64
N THR A 889 -34.30 -44.34 -3.01
CA THR A 889 -34.99 -45.23 -2.07
C THR A 889 -35.10 -44.55 -0.71
N GLY A 890 -36.34 -44.33 -0.28
CA GLY A 890 -36.66 -44.00 1.10
C GLY A 890 -36.51 -45.22 2.00
N GLY A 891 -35.99 -45.02 3.21
CA GLY A 891 -36.11 -45.94 4.32
C GLY A 891 -35.06 -47.05 4.41
N ARG A 892 -34.50 -47.20 5.62
CA ARG A 892 -33.60 -48.28 6.05
C ARG A 892 -34.14 -49.68 5.70
N GLY A 893 -33.32 -50.53 5.08
CA GLY A 893 -33.35 -52.00 5.21
C GLY A 893 -31.92 -52.44 5.48
N GLN A 894 -31.60 -52.91 6.70
CA GLN A 894 -31.48 -54.32 7.07
C GLN A 894 -30.66 -55.14 6.05
N GLY A 895 -29.54 -55.68 6.54
CA GLY A 895 -28.45 -56.18 5.72
C GLY A 895 -28.74 -57.46 4.95
N GLU A 896 -27.78 -57.79 4.10
CA GLU A 896 -27.55 -59.15 3.64
C GLU A 896 -26.07 -59.30 3.29
N ALA A 897 -25.50 -60.40 3.78
CA ALA A 897 -24.15 -60.84 3.51
C ALA A 897 -24.03 -61.48 2.12
N ALA A 898 -22.92 -61.22 1.44
CA ALA A 898 -22.22 -62.14 0.55
C ALA A 898 -20.81 -61.60 0.28
#